data_AF-A0A415JRW2-F1
#
_entry.id   AF-A0A415JRW2-F1
#
_cell.length_a   1.000
_cell.length_b   1.000
_cell.length_c   1.000
_cell.angle_alpha   90.00
_cell.angle_beta   90.00
_cell.angle_gamma   90.00
#
_symmetry.space_group_name_H-M   'P 1'
#
loop_
_entity.id
_entity.type
_entity.pdbx_description
1 polymer ?
#
loop_
_entity_poly.entity_id
_entity_poly.type
_entity_poly.pdbx_seq_one_letter_code
_entity_poly.pdbx_strand_id
1 'polypeptide(L)'
;MNMYGFSKRERGAVSVFLVIILVPCMLVASIFVDVGRVYLSKSMAESAADMALNSLMTHYDADLNDWYGMVASCQNIDEFYDASIKCYKNALKSQNLSKDEMNTLVGEFSAMIGADSKASDYLRVTDDGDDSTTIKAVDGANLANATMLKSQIVDFMKYRAPIAITQTAIDKIKNKSIPGIDDVLKSDENKPLVEKKQDYCEADEKLMRDSYNTYKYLFDNYSNGNPQPSNSLLTGTRDAMQTAREQYRELNKLMITNLYNTLALVVFNRAQVPLNQYNYTKSSTKCYKAKYDGKTYYVNCHSRKDDDTYYIDGTELTKQFDDISKKIKAFDKAKNDFTNAVNNSISYSSGVTNDIQYWKHAADAYSVTVSGSDDYRTNLNKKADEMIKSYCALNAMMQCTPGNDLPDGYDTTYKSYKKQVENRQTKYLTAGVTNSSDSYLILVNRLESISSNNIYNIEATSLTLSDRSAIFVNRIADISTNLIEKRNTLQHYSDVLNIVINGDSSKDIESLETLKQDAADYAKKLNDWSNQADGTDSDLAEGDRDEIADIKASEAAGNITEQSIIDLENRLKNIKSQIDSMIAAIDDFKYGDQKVKDISTYDQFKNAGSMVITESEINKRTTNSELSSYADSTFSSLFSPQGTGTEGLASVNSNDDHNLLLDVANSKTVAIPGVYQFWREQFKSASEDEIKKYDDEKGKATDSQEKTKENAKNRKNPHEDAENIAREIDTINKTFGNTTFFNSFVSLLKNLTGGNFENIRDNLYLSTYIMEMLSYSTIDNEGRYDILKDQGFDVSTLTKENMDDKYNSVNDKWNSDEYKDYFNKSLTNKRLCKENNAAYGCELEYILYGYENNNENINAAYGQIYEIRYVLNLVSAFQYFWNKGNLTGDAIRAIALAISTATSGIVPIVAIKAVLIALITVFETANDMNRLEAGFSVELYKTDAKMWQVSLDFGEGTEIGDKSISSMLNAIQTKFGNFTNSCENGLRYSDYLCIFIVCGMQSDIGESMTLRCADVVQANMRKITKDSDYKLENSKTYFELDSKLKVDPLLITLPLYSDYTDLYDSSSTDWCTYNIKTIRGY
;
A
#
# COMPACT_ATOMS: atom_id res chain seq x y z
N MET A 1 75.68 119.73 -35.14
CA MET A 1 75.35 121.09 -34.65
C MET A 1 74.85 120.93 -33.22
N ASN A 2 75.59 121.47 -32.24
CA ASN A 2 75.29 121.70 -30.81
C ASN A 2 74.89 120.48 -29.94
N MET A 3 75.19 120.34 -28.65
CA MET A 3 75.97 121.07 -27.64
C MET A 3 76.01 120.16 -26.38
N TYR A 4 77.15 120.14 -25.68
CA TYR A 4 77.31 120.12 -24.20
C TYR A 4 76.36 119.34 -23.26
N GLY A 5 76.97 118.56 -22.34
CA GLY A 5 76.91 118.87 -20.89
C GLY A 5 75.98 118.04 -19.97
N PHE A 6 76.61 117.35 -19.00
CA PHE A 6 76.21 117.08 -17.60
C PHE A 6 74.81 116.53 -17.21
N SER A 7 74.80 115.26 -16.73
CA SER A 7 74.15 114.67 -15.53
C SER A 7 72.78 115.17 -14.99
N LYS A 8 71.79 114.25 -14.92
CA LYS A 8 71.01 113.94 -13.68
C LYS A 8 70.14 112.66 -13.78
N ARG A 9 70.60 111.64 -13.04
CA ARG A 9 69.95 110.51 -12.33
C ARG A 9 68.46 110.16 -12.62
N GLU A 10 68.28 109.04 -13.32
CA GLU A 10 67.29 108.01 -12.99
C GLU A 10 68.02 106.87 -12.24
N ARG A 11 68.06 106.91 -10.90
CA ARG A 11 68.65 105.82 -10.09
C ARG A 11 67.61 105.38 -9.06
N GLY A 12 66.86 104.34 -9.39
CA GLY A 12 65.91 103.69 -8.48
C GLY A 12 64.72 103.03 -9.17
N ALA A 13 64.24 103.56 -10.30
CA ALA A 13 63.11 102.98 -11.04
C ALA A 13 63.40 101.54 -11.51
N VAL A 14 64.60 101.31 -12.05
CA VAL A 14 65.04 99.96 -12.46
C VAL A 14 65.14 99.02 -11.25
N SER A 15 65.63 99.48 -10.09
CA SER A 15 65.75 98.64 -8.89
C SER A 15 64.39 98.33 -8.24
N VAL A 16 63.46 99.29 -8.19
CA VAL A 16 62.10 99.06 -7.66
C VAL A 16 61.29 98.19 -8.60
N PHE A 17 61.38 98.40 -9.92
CA PHE A 17 60.76 97.54 -10.92
C PHE A 17 61.34 96.12 -10.87
N LEU A 18 62.67 95.99 -10.71
CA LEU A 18 63.33 94.71 -10.51
C LEU A 18 62.84 94.04 -9.23
N VAL A 19 62.74 94.73 -8.09
CA VAL A 19 62.25 94.14 -6.83
C VAL A 19 60.78 93.74 -6.91
N ILE A 20 59.92 94.54 -7.56
CA ILE A 20 58.49 94.22 -7.78
C ILE A 20 58.31 92.99 -8.65
N ILE A 21 59.24 92.68 -9.56
CA ILE A 21 59.21 91.44 -10.35
C ILE A 21 59.93 90.29 -9.62
N LEU A 22 61.08 90.56 -9.00
CA LEU A 22 61.97 89.56 -8.43
C LEU A 22 61.41 88.95 -7.14
N VAL A 23 60.74 89.73 -6.28
CA VAL A 23 60.15 89.21 -5.04
C VAL A 23 59.01 88.23 -5.34
N PRO A 24 58.01 88.56 -6.19
CA PRO A 24 57.01 87.58 -6.63
C PRO A 24 57.61 86.40 -7.39
N CYS A 25 58.61 86.60 -8.26
CA CYS A 25 59.28 85.49 -8.93
C CYS A 25 60.02 84.56 -7.97
N MET A 26 60.72 85.09 -6.96
CA MET A 26 61.37 84.29 -5.90
C MET A 26 60.35 83.58 -5.02
N LEU A 27 59.22 84.22 -4.70
CA LEU A 27 58.13 83.62 -3.93
C LEU A 27 57.48 82.46 -4.71
N VAL A 28 57.16 82.67 -5.99
CA VAL A 28 56.63 81.63 -6.89
C VAL A 28 57.64 80.49 -7.08
N ALA A 29 58.91 80.80 -7.31
CA ALA A 29 59.97 79.79 -7.42
C ALA A 29 60.13 78.98 -6.12
N SER A 30 60.03 79.64 -4.95
CA SER A 30 60.10 78.97 -3.64
C SER A 30 58.92 78.02 -3.43
N ILE A 31 57.71 78.43 -3.82
CA ILE A 31 56.51 77.57 -3.80
C ILE A 31 56.69 76.38 -4.74
N PHE A 32 57.15 76.59 -5.98
CA PHE A 32 57.40 75.47 -6.91
C PHE A 32 58.46 74.50 -6.40
N VAL A 33 59.48 74.98 -5.67
CA VAL A 33 60.47 74.12 -5.02
C VAL A 33 59.83 73.29 -3.91
N ASP A 34 59.03 73.89 -3.02
CA ASP A 34 58.38 73.14 -1.94
C ASP A 34 57.29 72.18 -2.47
N VAL A 35 56.48 72.58 -3.45
CA VAL A 35 55.50 71.70 -4.14
C VAL A 35 56.23 70.55 -4.86
N GLY A 36 57.33 70.85 -5.57
CA GLY A 36 58.16 69.85 -6.22
C GLY A 36 58.74 68.83 -5.23
N ARG A 37 59.10 69.26 -4.02
CA ARG A 37 59.55 68.37 -2.94
C ARG A 37 58.43 67.46 -2.43
N VAL A 38 57.20 67.96 -2.30
CA VAL A 38 56.03 67.14 -1.92
C VAL A 38 55.72 66.07 -2.97
N TYR A 39 55.81 66.41 -4.27
CA TYR A 39 55.65 65.41 -5.34
C TYR A 39 56.78 64.37 -5.36
N LEU A 40 58.04 64.80 -5.16
CA LEU A 40 59.18 63.89 -5.08
C LEU A 40 59.11 62.99 -3.85
N SER A 41 58.68 63.52 -2.70
CA SER A 41 58.53 62.73 -1.48
C SER A 41 57.46 61.66 -1.64
N LYS A 42 56.37 61.93 -2.39
CA LYS A 42 55.34 60.93 -2.65
C LYS A 42 55.89 59.74 -3.43
N SER A 43 56.65 59.98 -4.50
CA SER A 43 57.29 58.90 -5.27
C SER A 43 58.34 58.13 -4.46
N MET A 44 59.13 58.82 -3.63
CA MET A 44 60.08 58.18 -2.72
C MET A 44 59.38 57.32 -1.67
N ALA A 45 58.27 57.81 -1.11
CA ALA A 45 57.52 57.12 -0.08
C ALA A 45 56.68 55.96 -0.64
N GLU A 46 56.18 56.04 -1.87
CA GLU A 46 55.63 54.90 -2.62
C GLU A 46 56.71 53.82 -2.85
N SER A 47 57.92 54.22 -3.27
CA SER A 47 59.03 53.27 -3.43
C SER A 47 59.50 52.67 -2.10
N ALA A 48 59.48 53.44 -1.01
CA ALA A 48 59.81 52.97 0.34
C ALA A 48 58.73 52.01 0.86
N ALA A 49 57.45 52.30 0.59
CA ALA A 49 56.33 51.41 0.90
C ALA A 49 56.45 50.10 0.13
N ASP A 50 56.80 50.15 -1.16
CA ASP A 50 57.06 48.98 -1.99
C ASP A 50 58.23 48.15 -1.44
N MET A 51 59.33 48.79 -1.05
CA MET A 51 60.47 48.08 -0.47
C MET A 51 60.11 47.42 0.86
N ALA A 52 59.35 48.11 1.72
CA ALA A 52 58.92 47.59 3.01
C ALA A 52 57.93 46.41 2.86
N LEU A 53 56.94 46.54 1.98
CA LEU A 53 56.00 45.47 1.68
C LEU A 53 56.67 44.29 0.98
N ASN A 54 57.57 44.52 0.03
CA ASN A 54 58.36 43.45 -0.60
C ASN A 54 59.26 42.75 0.43
N SER A 55 59.86 43.49 1.37
CA SER A 55 60.63 42.90 2.46
C SER A 55 59.76 42.04 3.37
N LEU A 56 58.55 42.48 3.72
CA LEU A 56 57.59 41.68 4.48
C LEU A 56 57.24 40.39 3.72
N MET A 57 56.97 40.51 2.41
CA MET A 57 56.62 39.37 1.57
C MET A 57 57.77 38.36 1.42
N THR A 58 59.02 38.68 1.72
CA THR A 58 60.09 37.66 1.75
C THR A 58 59.85 36.56 2.80
N HIS A 59 59.04 36.83 3.81
CA HIS A 59 58.62 35.86 4.83
C HIS A 59 57.38 35.05 4.38
N TYR A 60 57.55 34.26 3.32
CA TYR A 60 56.51 33.35 2.82
C TYR A 60 56.61 31.95 3.44
N ASP A 61 55.52 31.20 3.40
CA ASP A 61 55.46 29.79 3.81
C ASP A 61 56.12 28.90 2.74
N ALA A 62 57.35 28.44 3.05
CA ALA A 62 58.13 27.61 2.13
C ALA A 62 57.52 26.21 1.94
N ASP A 63 56.93 25.64 2.98
CA ASP A 63 56.35 24.30 2.94
C ASP A 63 55.07 24.31 2.10
N LEU A 64 54.20 25.31 2.28
CA LEU A 64 52.98 25.46 1.48
C LEU A 64 53.28 25.62 -0.02
N ASN A 65 54.32 26.39 -0.36
CA ASN A 65 54.76 26.58 -1.73
C ASN A 65 55.40 25.30 -2.32
N ASP A 66 56.24 24.61 -1.56
CA ASP A 66 56.91 23.38 -2.01
C ASP A 66 55.92 22.22 -2.22
N TRP A 67 54.88 22.12 -1.39
CA TRP A 67 53.89 21.05 -1.49
C TRP A 67 52.73 21.36 -2.43
N TYR A 68 52.15 22.56 -2.36
CA TYR A 68 50.94 22.92 -3.11
C TYR A 68 51.16 23.99 -4.18
N GLY A 69 52.34 24.59 -4.25
CA GLY A 69 52.63 25.65 -5.23
C GLY A 69 51.89 26.95 -4.97
N MET A 70 51.33 27.11 -3.77
CA MET A 70 50.62 28.33 -3.33
C MET A 70 51.60 29.24 -2.59
N VAL A 71 51.49 30.55 -2.83
CA VAL A 71 52.37 31.54 -2.19
C VAL A 71 51.55 32.40 -1.24
N ALA A 72 51.88 32.33 0.05
CA ALA A 72 51.27 33.14 1.11
C ALA A 72 52.27 33.37 2.25
N SER A 73 51.89 34.23 3.20
CA SER A 73 52.71 34.55 4.36
C SER A 73 52.91 33.37 5.31
N CYS A 74 53.96 33.42 6.11
CA CYS A 74 54.12 32.52 7.25
C CYS A 74 52.99 32.67 8.28
N GLN A 75 52.80 31.64 9.12
CA GLN A 75 51.72 31.59 10.13
C GLN A 75 51.78 32.74 11.16
N ASN A 76 52.98 33.23 11.49
CA ASN A 76 53.22 34.29 12.48
C ASN A 76 53.70 35.61 11.83
N ILE A 77 53.05 36.04 10.74
CA ILE A 77 53.48 37.23 9.98
C ILE A 77 53.41 38.53 10.79
N ASP A 78 52.54 38.58 11.80
CA ASP A 78 52.32 39.77 12.63
C ASP A 78 53.58 40.21 13.40
N GLU A 79 54.50 39.27 13.72
CA GLU A 79 55.79 39.57 14.36
C GLU A 79 56.72 40.42 13.46
N PHE A 80 56.49 40.40 12.15
CA PHE A 80 57.34 41.06 11.15
C PHE A 80 56.79 42.43 10.71
N TYR A 81 55.61 42.84 11.17
CA TYR A 81 55.06 44.16 10.87
C TYR A 81 55.93 45.28 11.43
N ASP A 82 56.35 45.19 12.70
CA ASP A 82 57.20 46.21 13.33
C ASP A 82 58.56 46.34 12.62
N ALA A 83 59.15 45.21 12.22
CA ALA A 83 60.39 45.18 11.45
C ALA A 83 60.21 45.84 10.07
N SER A 84 59.07 45.61 9.42
CA SER A 84 58.75 46.18 8.10
C SER A 84 58.40 47.67 8.19
N ILE A 85 57.69 48.10 9.23
CA ILE A 85 57.46 49.52 9.55
C ILE A 85 58.79 50.22 9.83
N LYS A 86 59.72 49.57 10.54
CA LYS A 86 61.07 50.09 10.75
C LYS A 86 61.86 50.19 9.44
N CYS A 87 61.72 49.21 8.55
CA CYS A 87 62.31 49.24 7.20
C CYS A 87 61.75 50.41 6.38
N TYR A 88 60.43 50.62 6.38
CA TYR A 88 59.76 51.76 5.77
C TYR A 88 60.26 53.09 6.33
N LYS A 89 60.25 53.24 7.67
CA LYS A 89 60.76 54.45 8.35
C LYS A 89 62.23 54.69 8.04
N ASN A 90 63.06 53.66 7.95
CA ASN A 90 64.48 53.79 7.59
C ASN A 90 64.70 54.14 6.11
N ALA A 91 63.87 53.61 5.20
CA ALA A 91 63.91 53.92 3.79
C ALA A 91 63.48 55.37 3.52
N LEU A 92 62.44 55.84 4.22
CA LEU A 92 62.04 57.26 4.26
C LEU A 92 63.15 58.14 4.85
N LYS A 93 63.86 57.66 5.88
CA LYS A 93 64.93 58.36 6.60
C LYS A 93 66.32 58.19 6.00
N SER A 94 66.48 57.64 4.80
CA SER A 94 67.79 57.34 4.19
C SER A 94 68.62 58.57 3.75
N GLN A 95 68.69 59.59 4.62
CA GLN A 95 69.81 60.52 4.79
C GLN A 95 70.17 60.83 6.26
N ASN A 96 69.54 60.22 7.27
CA ASN A 96 69.89 60.38 8.69
C ASN A 96 70.49 59.09 9.27
N LEU A 97 71.71 58.75 8.85
CA LEU A 97 72.59 57.91 9.66
C LEU A 97 72.88 58.62 10.99
N SER A 98 72.87 57.89 12.10
CA SER A 98 73.31 58.44 13.38
C SER A 98 74.74 58.97 13.23
N LYS A 99 75.11 60.03 13.98
CA LYS A 99 76.43 60.69 13.87
C LYS A 99 77.62 59.71 13.97
N ASP A 100 77.44 58.57 14.63
CA ASP A 100 78.48 57.57 14.82
C ASP A 100 78.64 56.61 13.62
N GLU A 101 77.60 56.38 12.82
CA GLU A 101 77.67 55.50 11.63
C GLU A 101 78.04 56.27 10.35
N MET A 102 77.71 57.57 10.28
CA MET A 102 78.20 58.45 9.21
C MET A 102 79.73 58.53 9.17
N ASN A 103 80.41 58.55 10.32
CA ASN A 103 81.88 58.67 10.32
C ASN A 103 82.57 57.44 9.73
N THR A 104 81.97 56.26 9.83
CA THR A 104 82.52 55.01 9.30
C THR A 104 82.34 54.93 7.79
N LEU A 105 81.15 55.27 7.29
CA LEU A 105 80.81 55.21 5.86
C LEU A 105 81.36 56.41 5.07
N VAL A 106 81.29 57.62 5.64
CA VAL A 106 81.95 58.82 5.08
C VAL A 106 83.46 58.66 5.18
N GLY A 107 84.01 58.02 6.21
CA GLY A 107 85.45 57.73 6.32
C GLY A 107 85.99 56.86 5.18
N GLU A 108 85.25 55.83 4.77
CA GLU A 108 85.63 54.98 3.63
C GLU A 108 85.38 55.65 2.26
N PHE A 109 84.32 56.46 2.13
CA PHE A 109 84.01 57.14 0.86
C PHE A 109 84.85 58.40 0.62
N SER A 110 85.18 59.17 1.67
CA SER A 110 86.03 60.37 1.60
C SER A 110 87.50 60.06 1.36
N ALA A 111 87.95 58.84 1.67
CA ALA A 111 89.27 58.33 1.27
C ALA A 111 89.36 58.04 -0.24
N MET A 112 88.23 57.81 -0.92
CA MET A 112 88.20 57.43 -2.33
C MET A 112 88.00 58.63 -3.28
N ILE A 113 87.32 59.68 -2.83
CA ILE A 113 87.04 60.88 -3.64
C ILE A 113 87.13 62.10 -2.73
N GLY A 114 88.24 62.83 -2.80
CA GLY A 114 88.52 63.98 -1.92
C GLY A 114 87.58 65.17 -2.12
N ALA A 115 86.36 65.10 -1.57
CA ALA A 115 85.41 66.20 -1.53
C ALA A 115 84.61 66.18 -0.21
N ASP A 116 84.78 67.25 0.55
CA ASP A 116 84.05 67.57 1.78
C ASP A 116 82.60 67.97 1.40
N SER A 117 81.69 67.00 1.33
CA SER A 117 80.26 67.28 1.08
C SER A 117 79.43 66.81 2.27
N LYS A 118 78.86 67.78 2.99
CA LYS A 118 77.80 67.54 3.96
C LYS A 118 76.53 67.20 3.17
N ALA A 119 76.15 65.92 3.15
CA ALA A 119 74.84 65.51 2.65
C ALA A 119 73.77 66.26 3.46
N SER A 120 72.91 67.00 2.76
CA SER A 120 71.82 67.78 3.33
C SER A 120 70.52 67.12 2.92
N ASP A 121 69.71 66.73 3.92
CA ASP A 121 68.36 66.21 3.69
C ASP A 121 67.46 67.34 3.17
N TYR A 122 67.32 67.39 1.85
CA TYR A 122 66.49 68.36 1.15
C TYR A 122 65.01 68.01 1.19
N LEU A 123 64.58 66.80 1.57
CA LEU A 123 63.17 66.41 1.52
C LEU A 123 62.47 66.59 2.87
N ARG A 124 63.14 66.39 4.03
CA ARG A 124 62.57 66.60 5.38
C ARG A 124 61.18 66.01 5.56
N VAL A 125 61.03 64.73 5.23
CA VAL A 125 59.78 63.99 5.43
C VAL A 125 59.73 63.56 6.89
N THR A 126 58.68 63.94 7.60
CA THR A 126 58.41 63.57 9.00
C THR A 126 57.06 62.88 9.10
N ASP A 127 56.98 61.88 9.97
CA ASP A 127 55.72 61.23 10.34
C ASP A 127 54.87 62.23 11.14
N ASP A 128 53.57 62.36 10.86
CA ASP A 128 52.64 63.23 11.58
C ASP A 128 52.21 62.59 12.93
N GLY A 129 53.18 62.16 13.74
CA GLY A 129 53.04 61.45 15.02
C GLY A 129 53.63 60.05 15.05
N ASP A 130 53.95 59.54 16.25
CA ASP A 130 54.61 58.23 16.47
C ASP A 130 53.78 57.01 15.95
N ASP A 131 52.44 57.13 15.89
CA ASP A 131 51.48 56.09 15.49
C ASP A 131 50.87 56.27 14.07
N SER A 132 51.46 57.09 13.21
CA SER A 132 50.87 57.49 11.92
C SER A 132 51.03 56.48 10.76
N THR A 133 51.75 55.38 10.97
CA THR A 133 52.01 54.35 9.94
C THR A 133 51.60 52.99 10.44
N THR A 134 50.73 52.31 9.68
CA THR A 134 50.24 50.97 9.99
C THR A 134 50.42 50.04 8.80
N ILE A 135 50.81 48.80 9.08
CA ILE A 135 50.76 47.69 8.12
C ILE A 135 49.72 46.72 8.63
N LYS A 136 48.81 46.30 7.75
CA LYS A 136 47.80 45.29 8.06
C LYS A 136 47.60 44.37 6.87
N ALA A 137 47.22 43.12 7.14
CA ALA A 137 46.67 42.27 6.10
C ALA A 137 45.35 42.85 5.58
N VAL A 138 45.08 42.72 4.28
CA VAL A 138 43.79 43.15 3.70
C VAL A 138 42.68 42.23 4.21
N ASP A 139 41.56 42.80 4.66
CA ASP A 139 40.43 42.04 5.20
C ASP A 139 39.90 41.04 4.15
N GLY A 140 39.85 39.76 4.52
CA GLY A 140 39.42 38.66 3.64
C GLY A 140 40.44 38.19 2.61
N ALA A 141 41.65 38.75 2.58
CA ALA A 141 42.75 38.33 1.71
C ALA A 141 43.63 37.23 2.35
N ASN A 142 43.02 36.07 2.60
CA ASN A 142 43.68 34.87 3.10
C ASN A 142 43.36 33.66 2.21
N LEU A 143 44.09 32.57 2.38
CA LEU A 143 43.86 31.34 1.61
C LEU A 143 42.62 30.55 2.06
N ALA A 144 42.01 30.92 3.19
CA ALA A 144 40.69 30.43 3.59
C ALA A 144 39.53 31.06 2.77
N ASN A 145 39.81 32.06 1.93
CA ASN A 145 38.85 32.65 1.01
C ASN A 145 38.88 31.94 -0.35
N ALA A 146 37.73 31.41 -0.78
CA ALA A 146 37.57 30.69 -2.05
C ALA A 146 38.07 31.47 -3.27
N THR A 147 37.85 32.80 -3.32
CA THR A 147 38.25 33.63 -4.46
C THR A 147 39.77 33.74 -4.54
N MET A 148 40.44 33.90 -3.40
CA MET A 148 41.89 34.00 -3.33
C MET A 148 42.54 32.66 -3.68
N LEU A 149 42.03 31.56 -3.10
CA LEU A 149 42.51 30.22 -3.38
C LEU A 149 42.34 29.86 -4.87
N LYS A 150 41.17 30.16 -5.46
CA LYS A 150 40.92 29.93 -6.89
C LYS A 150 41.90 30.71 -7.77
N SER A 151 42.17 31.98 -7.46
CA SER A 151 43.14 32.78 -8.22
C SER A 151 44.53 32.17 -8.17
N GLN A 152 45.01 31.78 -6.98
CA GLN A 152 46.32 31.15 -6.79
C GLN A 152 46.44 29.83 -7.56
N ILE A 153 45.41 28.98 -7.50
CA ILE A 153 45.38 27.72 -8.25
C ILE A 153 45.40 27.99 -9.76
N VAL A 154 44.57 28.92 -10.25
CA VAL A 154 44.54 29.28 -11.67
C VAL A 154 45.90 29.78 -12.12
N ASP A 155 46.56 30.64 -11.34
CA ASP A 155 47.90 31.18 -11.64
C ASP A 155 48.97 30.09 -11.68
N PHE A 156 48.96 29.16 -10.72
CA PHE A 156 49.82 27.99 -10.71
C PHE A 156 49.61 27.10 -11.95
N MET A 157 48.36 26.98 -12.40
CA MET A 157 47.97 26.12 -13.51
C MET A 157 48.12 26.74 -14.90
N LYS A 158 48.25 28.07 -15.05
CA LYS A 158 48.32 28.77 -16.35
C LYS A 158 49.26 28.12 -17.37
N TYR A 159 50.42 27.65 -16.94
CA TYR A 159 51.43 27.03 -17.81
C TYR A 159 51.47 25.50 -17.74
N ARG A 160 50.77 24.89 -16.76
CA ARG A 160 50.79 23.44 -16.49
C ARG A 160 49.54 22.74 -17.01
N ALA A 161 48.38 23.39 -16.88
CA ALA A 161 47.10 22.86 -17.27
C ALA A 161 47.01 22.44 -18.75
N PRO A 162 47.54 23.17 -19.74
CA PRO A 162 47.47 22.71 -21.13
C PRO A 162 48.10 21.34 -21.37
N ILE A 163 49.15 20.99 -20.61
CA ILE A 163 49.81 19.68 -20.70
C ILE A 163 49.01 18.64 -19.92
N ALA A 164 48.64 18.94 -18.67
CA ALA A 164 47.90 18.01 -17.81
C ALA A 164 46.51 17.68 -18.37
N ILE A 165 45.77 18.66 -18.90
CA ILE A 165 44.43 18.46 -19.50
C ILE A 165 44.48 17.45 -20.65
N THR A 166 45.55 17.45 -21.46
CA THR A 166 45.69 16.50 -22.59
C THR A 166 45.86 15.05 -22.14
N GLN A 167 46.11 14.81 -20.85
CA GLN A 167 46.23 13.48 -20.25
C GLN A 167 44.96 13.04 -19.50
N THR A 168 43.99 13.95 -19.29
CA THR A 168 42.76 13.68 -18.53
C THR A 168 41.64 13.04 -19.37
N ALA A 169 40.61 12.53 -18.68
CA ALA A 169 39.33 12.06 -19.24
C ALA A 169 38.74 12.99 -20.32
N ILE A 170 38.96 14.30 -20.16
CA ILE A 170 38.33 15.34 -20.96
C ILE A 170 38.86 15.36 -22.39
N ASP A 171 40.15 15.03 -22.59
CA ASP A 171 40.70 14.91 -23.94
C ASP A 171 40.21 13.61 -24.62
N LYS A 172 40.09 12.51 -23.88
CA LYS A 172 39.50 11.26 -24.37
C LYS A 172 38.05 11.46 -24.85
N ILE A 173 37.26 12.25 -24.10
CA ILE A 173 35.88 12.61 -24.45
C ILE A 173 35.85 13.53 -25.68
N LYS A 174 36.68 14.58 -25.68
CA LYS A 174 36.76 15.56 -26.77
C LYS A 174 37.09 14.90 -28.10
N ASN A 175 38.08 14.01 -28.11
CA ASN A 175 38.54 13.34 -29.33
C ASN A 175 37.63 12.16 -29.73
N LYS A 176 36.52 11.93 -29.00
CA LYS A 176 35.63 10.78 -29.13
C LYS A 176 36.37 9.44 -29.11
N SER A 177 37.47 9.37 -28.37
CA SER A 177 38.29 8.16 -28.27
C SER A 177 37.62 7.08 -27.42
N ILE A 178 36.61 7.46 -26.60
CA ILE A 178 35.82 6.52 -25.79
C ILE A 178 34.67 5.96 -26.64
N PRO A 179 34.57 4.63 -26.77
CA PRO A 179 33.44 3.98 -27.44
C PRO A 179 32.10 4.35 -26.78
N GLY A 180 31.09 4.62 -27.62
CA GLY A 180 29.70 4.80 -27.17
C GLY A 180 29.31 6.23 -26.76
N ILE A 181 30.16 7.24 -26.96
CA ILE A 181 29.81 8.64 -26.66
C ILE A 181 28.55 9.10 -27.42
N ASP A 182 28.47 8.84 -28.73
CA ASP A 182 27.31 9.24 -29.54
C ASP A 182 26.03 8.50 -29.09
N ASP A 183 26.15 7.27 -28.58
CA ASP A 183 25.03 6.50 -28.04
C ASP A 183 24.58 7.01 -26.66
N VAL A 184 25.49 7.53 -25.82
CA VAL A 184 25.10 8.24 -24.58
C VAL A 184 24.33 9.53 -24.90
N LEU A 185 24.70 10.24 -25.97
CA LEU A 185 23.97 11.43 -26.37
C LEU A 185 22.53 11.09 -26.81
N LYS A 186 22.35 9.94 -27.47
CA LYS A 186 21.03 9.39 -27.82
C LYS A 186 20.30 8.77 -26.62
N SER A 187 21.01 8.29 -25.61
CA SER A 187 20.39 7.66 -24.43
C SER A 187 19.61 8.67 -23.59
N ASP A 188 19.94 9.96 -23.66
CA ASP A 188 19.16 11.07 -23.12
C ASP A 188 17.73 11.12 -23.71
N GLU A 189 17.61 10.86 -25.02
CA GLU A 189 16.33 10.82 -25.73
C GLU A 189 15.58 9.50 -25.50
N ASN A 190 16.31 8.39 -25.30
CA ASN A 190 15.74 7.06 -25.08
C ASN A 190 15.37 6.77 -23.62
N LYS A 191 15.96 7.48 -22.65
CA LYS A 191 15.64 7.35 -21.23
C LYS A 191 14.13 7.51 -20.94
N PRO A 192 13.46 8.62 -21.34
CA PRO A 192 12.03 8.77 -21.08
C PRO A 192 11.20 7.69 -21.79
N LEU A 193 11.66 7.20 -22.95
CA LEU A 193 11.00 6.10 -23.65
C LEU A 193 11.04 4.80 -22.84
N VAL A 194 12.20 4.42 -22.30
CA VAL A 194 12.37 3.24 -21.44
C VAL A 194 11.56 3.37 -20.15
N GLU A 195 11.55 4.54 -19.50
CA GLU A 195 10.74 4.79 -18.31
C GLU A 195 9.24 4.61 -18.60
N LYS A 196 8.73 5.17 -19.70
CA LYS A 196 7.32 4.98 -20.11
C LYS A 196 7.00 3.53 -20.45
N LYS A 197 7.95 2.79 -21.02
CA LYS A 197 7.79 1.36 -21.30
C LYS A 197 7.72 0.52 -20.01
N GLN A 198 8.54 0.85 -19.02
CA GLN A 198 8.48 0.20 -17.69
C GLN A 198 7.15 0.49 -17.00
N ASP A 199 6.71 1.76 -16.98
CA ASP A 199 5.40 2.16 -16.45
C ASP A 199 4.24 1.38 -17.09
N TYR A 200 4.29 1.17 -18.41
CA TYR A 200 3.31 0.37 -19.13
C TYR A 200 3.34 -1.11 -18.70
N CYS A 201 4.54 -1.71 -18.60
CA CYS A 201 4.70 -3.10 -18.19
C CYS A 201 4.13 -3.35 -16.78
N GLU A 202 4.35 -2.42 -15.85
CA GLU A 202 3.81 -2.51 -14.48
C GLU A 202 2.27 -2.40 -14.46
N ALA A 203 1.71 -1.48 -15.26
CA ALA A 203 0.26 -1.33 -15.38
C ALA A 203 -0.41 -2.55 -16.03
N ASP A 204 0.24 -3.14 -17.05
CA ASP A 204 -0.23 -4.36 -17.74
C ASP A 204 -0.24 -5.57 -16.80
N GLU A 205 0.84 -5.80 -16.05
CA GLU A 205 0.91 -6.88 -15.05
C GLU A 205 -0.17 -6.73 -13.99
N LYS A 206 -0.35 -5.50 -13.45
CA LYS A 206 -1.37 -5.21 -12.44
C LYS A 206 -2.77 -5.49 -12.97
N LEU A 207 -3.12 -4.94 -14.13
CA LEU A 207 -4.44 -5.10 -14.73
C LEU A 207 -4.80 -6.57 -14.98
N MET A 208 -3.85 -7.35 -15.51
CA MET A 208 -4.08 -8.78 -15.80
C MET A 208 -4.24 -9.59 -14.51
N ARG A 209 -3.47 -9.28 -13.47
CA ARG A 209 -3.55 -9.97 -12.18
C ARG A 209 -4.86 -9.68 -11.46
N ASP A 210 -5.26 -8.42 -11.39
CA ASP A 210 -6.52 -8.01 -10.74
C ASP A 210 -7.74 -8.55 -11.51
N SER A 211 -7.64 -8.59 -12.84
CA SER A 211 -8.63 -9.20 -13.73
C SER A 211 -8.77 -10.70 -13.49
N TYR A 212 -7.65 -11.42 -13.34
CA TYR A 212 -7.66 -12.85 -13.05
C TYR A 212 -8.32 -13.16 -11.70
N ASN A 213 -7.93 -12.45 -10.63
CA ASN A 213 -8.48 -12.67 -9.30
C ASN A 213 -10.00 -12.47 -9.29
N THR A 214 -10.46 -11.41 -9.96
CA THR A 214 -11.89 -11.09 -10.09
C THR A 214 -12.64 -12.13 -10.91
N TYR A 215 -12.11 -12.51 -12.08
CA TYR A 215 -12.68 -13.55 -12.93
C TYR A 215 -12.79 -14.87 -12.17
N LYS A 216 -11.72 -15.30 -11.51
CA LYS A 216 -11.65 -16.58 -10.82
C LYS A 216 -12.66 -16.64 -9.68
N TYR A 217 -12.71 -15.62 -8.84
CA TYR A 217 -13.66 -15.58 -7.74
C TYR A 217 -15.11 -15.63 -8.24
N LEU A 218 -15.42 -14.87 -9.29
CA LEU A 218 -16.72 -14.87 -9.94
C LEU A 218 -17.02 -16.24 -10.59
N PHE A 219 -16.06 -16.86 -11.26
CA PHE A 219 -16.25 -18.14 -11.91
C PHE A 219 -16.47 -19.27 -10.90
N ASP A 220 -15.63 -19.40 -9.89
CA ASP A 220 -15.67 -20.50 -8.92
C ASP A 220 -16.87 -20.41 -7.98
N ASN A 221 -17.27 -19.20 -7.56
CA ASN A 221 -18.34 -19.01 -6.56
C ASN A 221 -19.71 -18.65 -7.17
N TYR A 222 -19.75 -18.19 -8.43
CA TYR A 222 -21.01 -17.85 -9.10
C TYR A 222 -21.24 -18.76 -10.31
N SER A 223 -20.43 -18.65 -11.37
CA SER A 223 -20.72 -19.33 -12.65
C SER A 223 -20.68 -20.85 -12.58
N ASN A 224 -19.77 -21.42 -11.78
CA ASN A 224 -19.67 -22.85 -11.49
C ASN A 224 -20.45 -23.26 -10.21
N GLY A 225 -21.33 -22.38 -9.71
CA GLY A 225 -22.12 -22.65 -8.53
C GLY A 225 -23.11 -23.80 -8.72
N ASN A 226 -23.40 -24.54 -7.64
CA ASN A 226 -24.42 -25.58 -7.60
C ASN A 226 -25.52 -25.21 -6.61
N PRO A 227 -26.77 -24.91 -7.05
CA PRO A 227 -27.30 -25.03 -8.41
C PRO A 227 -26.91 -23.86 -9.35
N GLN A 228 -26.67 -24.13 -10.63
CA GLN A 228 -26.24 -23.11 -11.60
C GLN A 228 -27.13 -21.83 -11.54
N PRO A 229 -26.53 -20.63 -11.46
CA PRO A 229 -27.27 -19.37 -11.40
C PRO A 229 -27.96 -19.14 -12.76
N SER A 230 -29.25 -19.41 -12.82
CA SER A 230 -30.04 -19.31 -14.04
C SER A 230 -31.39 -18.69 -13.76
N ASN A 231 -32.01 -18.12 -14.79
CA ASN A 231 -33.39 -17.63 -14.66
C ASN A 231 -34.36 -18.75 -14.25
N SER A 232 -34.04 -20.02 -14.57
CA SER A 232 -34.79 -21.18 -14.09
C SER A 232 -34.76 -21.34 -12.57
N LEU A 233 -33.69 -20.91 -11.89
CA LEU A 233 -33.60 -20.92 -10.43
C LEU A 233 -34.54 -19.90 -9.81
N LEU A 234 -34.64 -18.71 -10.42
CA LEU A 234 -35.56 -17.67 -9.95
C LEU A 234 -37.02 -18.01 -10.23
N THR A 235 -37.32 -18.53 -11.43
CA THR A 235 -38.68 -19.00 -11.73
C THR A 235 -39.06 -20.17 -10.83
N GLY A 236 -38.16 -21.14 -10.64
CA GLY A 236 -38.39 -22.26 -9.72
C GLY A 236 -38.60 -21.82 -8.27
N THR A 237 -37.91 -20.77 -7.80
CA THR A 237 -38.14 -20.18 -6.48
C THR A 237 -39.53 -19.52 -6.40
N ARG A 238 -39.92 -18.76 -7.42
CA ARG A 238 -41.26 -18.15 -7.48
C ARG A 238 -42.36 -19.22 -7.49
N ASP A 239 -42.20 -20.27 -8.27
CA ASP A 239 -43.16 -21.37 -8.38
C ASP A 239 -43.27 -22.15 -7.06
N ALA A 240 -42.14 -22.32 -6.34
CA ALA A 240 -42.13 -22.88 -4.99
C ALA A 240 -42.89 -22.00 -3.99
N MET A 241 -42.74 -20.68 -4.06
CA MET A 241 -43.52 -19.74 -3.24
C MET A 241 -45.02 -19.83 -3.57
N GLN A 242 -45.40 -19.89 -4.85
CA GLN A 242 -46.81 -20.06 -5.23
C GLN A 242 -47.38 -21.38 -4.69
N THR A 243 -46.63 -22.47 -4.84
CA THR A 243 -47.01 -23.79 -4.32
C THR A 243 -47.16 -23.77 -2.80
N ALA A 244 -46.21 -23.14 -2.09
CA ALA A 244 -46.27 -22.97 -0.64
C ALA A 244 -47.52 -22.21 -0.19
N ARG A 245 -47.90 -21.15 -0.93
CA ARG A 245 -49.13 -20.38 -0.66
C ARG A 245 -50.38 -21.25 -0.77
N GLU A 246 -50.50 -22.02 -1.85
CA GLU A 246 -51.64 -22.91 -2.08
C GLU A 246 -51.71 -24.00 -1.01
N GLN A 247 -50.57 -24.59 -0.63
CA GLN A 247 -50.49 -25.54 0.46
C GLN A 247 -50.89 -24.91 1.80
N TYR A 248 -50.44 -23.69 2.11
CA TYR A 248 -50.87 -22.96 3.31
C TYR A 248 -52.38 -22.67 3.33
N ARG A 249 -53.00 -22.42 2.16
CA ARG A 249 -54.46 -22.27 2.05
C ARG A 249 -55.17 -23.57 2.42
N GLU A 250 -54.71 -24.70 1.92
CA GLU A 250 -55.26 -26.01 2.28
C GLU A 250 -55.06 -26.35 3.77
N LEU A 251 -53.85 -26.08 4.31
CA LEU A 251 -53.53 -26.27 5.72
C LEU A 251 -54.43 -25.41 6.62
N ASN A 252 -54.66 -24.14 6.26
CA ASN A 252 -55.58 -23.26 7.01
C ASN A 252 -57.01 -23.81 7.01
N LYS A 253 -57.46 -24.31 5.86
CA LYS A 253 -58.78 -24.94 5.74
C LYS A 253 -58.91 -26.16 6.63
N LEU A 254 -57.96 -27.09 6.58
CA LEU A 254 -57.95 -28.29 7.41
C LEU A 254 -57.84 -27.97 8.90
N MET A 255 -57.06 -26.96 9.28
CA MET A 255 -56.97 -26.50 10.66
C MET A 255 -58.33 -26.02 11.17
N ILE A 256 -59.03 -25.19 10.40
CA ILE A 256 -60.35 -24.64 10.76
C ILE A 256 -61.43 -25.73 10.81
N THR A 257 -61.45 -26.65 9.84
CA THR A 257 -62.51 -27.67 9.76
C THR A 257 -62.33 -28.78 10.79
N ASN A 258 -61.08 -29.18 11.08
CA ASN A 258 -60.81 -30.44 11.77
C ASN A 258 -60.07 -30.31 13.10
N LEU A 259 -59.25 -29.27 13.31
CA LEU A 259 -58.27 -29.25 14.44
C LEU A 259 -58.48 -28.11 15.45
N TYR A 260 -59.09 -26.99 15.06
CA TYR A 260 -59.05 -25.76 15.86
C TYR A 260 -59.80 -25.88 17.19
N ASN A 261 -61.02 -26.45 17.17
CA ASN A 261 -61.92 -26.57 18.32
C ASN A 261 -62.14 -28.02 18.78
N THR A 262 -61.40 -29.01 18.27
CA THR A 262 -61.74 -30.44 18.41
C THR A 262 -60.91 -31.22 19.44
N LEU A 263 -59.98 -30.56 20.14
CA LEU A 263 -59.00 -31.21 21.04
C LEU A 263 -59.59 -32.06 22.18
N ALA A 264 -60.83 -31.80 22.61
CA ALA A 264 -61.49 -32.51 23.71
C ALA A 264 -62.35 -33.71 23.26
N LEU A 265 -62.36 -34.04 21.97
CA LEU A 265 -63.21 -35.11 21.43
C LEU A 265 -62.59 -36.49 21.63
N VAL A 266 -63.42 -37.43 22.10
CA VAL A 266 -63.05 -38.83 22.31
C VAL A 266 -64.09 -39.74 21.67
N VAL A 267 -63.66 -40.91 21.19
CA VAL A 267 -64.55 -41.89 20.52
C VAL A 267 -65.81 -42.08 21.35
N PHE A 268 -66.95 -41.82 20.72
CA PHE A 268 -68.23 -41.89 21.41
C PHE A 268 -68.63 -43.36 21.53
N ASN A 269 -68.80 -43.81 22.77
CA ASN A 269 -69.30 -45.14 23.10
C ASN A 269 -70.61 -44.97 23.88
N ARG A 270 -71.67 -45.68 23.44
CA ARG A 270 -72.93 -45.77 24.19
C ARG A 270 -72.74 -46.46 25.54
N ALA A 271 -73.69 -46.26 26.45
CA ALA A 271 -73.73 -46.96 27.73
C ALA A 271 -73.74 -48.48 27.52
N GLN A 272 -72.77 -49.21 28.08
CA GLN A 272 -72.71 -50.67 28.02
C GLN A 272 -72.67 -51.24 29.44
N VAL A 273 -73.81 -51.76 29.90
CA VAL A 273 -73.98 -52.29 31.25
C VAL A 273 -74.59 -53.70 31.09
N PRO A 274 -73.79 -54.79 31.21
CA PRO A 274 -74.30 -56.14 31.01
C PRO A 274 -75.17 -56.60 32.19
N LEU A 275 -76.13 -57.49 31.93
CA LEU A 275 -77.09 -57.97 32.93
C LEU A 275 -76.45 -58.70 34.12
N ASN A 276 -75.23 -59.21 33.96
CA ASN A 276 -74.44 -59.92 34.97
C ASN A 276 -73.33 -59.05 35.59
N GLN A 277 -73.33 -57.74 35.35
CA GLN A 277 -72.30 -56.83 35.85
C GLN A 277 -72.14 -56.92 37.38
N TYR A 278 -73.23 -57.14 38.10
CA TYR A 278 -73.24 -57.28 39.55
C TYR A 278 -73.61 -58.71 39.95
N ASN A 279 -72.69 -59.37 40.65
CA ASN A 279 -72.88 -60.74 41.13
C ASN A 279 -73.53 -60.74 42.52
N TYR A 280 -74.80 -60.36 42.59
CA TYR A 280 -75.59 -60.48 43.81
C TYR A 280 -76.06 -61.92 44.00
N THR A 281 -75.84 -62.46 45.19
CA THR A 281 -76.26 -63.81 45.58
C THR A 281 -77.39 -63.73 46.60
N LYS A 282 -77.95 -64.88 46.98
CA LYS A 282 -78.98 -64.98 48.05
C LYS A 282 -78.62 -64.20 49.33
N SER A 283 -77.32 -64.08 49.64
CA SER A 283 -76.80 -63.36 50.82
C SER A 283 -76.63 -61.84 50.63
N SER A 284 -76.74 -61.33 49.41
CA SER A 284 -76.55 -59.90 49.06
C SER A 284 -77.83 -59.07 49.19
N THR A 285 -78.94 -59.69 49.56
CA THR A 285 -80.27 -59.07 49.63
C THR A 285 -80.86 -59.29 51.02
N LYS A 286 -81.75 -58.39 51.47
CA LYS A 286 -82.41 -58.53 52.78
C LYS A 286 -83.39 -59.71 52.73
N CYS A 287 -82.92 -60.87 53.16
CA CYS A 287 -83.70 -62.09 53.31
C CYS A 287 -83.90 -62.39 54.81
N TYR A 288 -84.99 -63.07 55.18
CA TYR A 288 -85.18 -63.53 56.56
C TYR A 288 -84.88 -65.03 56.69
N LYS A 289 -84.44 -65.43 57.90
CA LYS A 289 -84.11 -66.81 58.26
C LYS A 289 -85.23 -67.40 59.13
N ALA A 290 -85.74 -68.57 58.76
CA ALA A 290 -86.68 -69.33 59.59
C ALA A 290 -85.99 -70.56 60.19
N LYS A 291 -86.13 -70.78 61.51
CA LYS A 291 -85.72 -72.04 62.20
C LYS A 291 -86.94 -72.75 62.78
N TYR A 292 -86.82 -74.08 62.86
CA TYR A 292 -87.81 -75.08 63.28
C TYR A 292 -88.26 -74.91 64.75
N ASP A 293 -89.00 -73.83 65.07
CA ASP A 293 -89.81 -73.71 66.31
C ASP A 293 -90.89 -72.59 66.23
N GLY A 294 -91.41 -72.28 65.05
CA GLY A 294 -92.60 -71.42 64.92
C GLY A 294 -92.48 -69.94 65.32
N LYS A 295 -91.27 -69.37 65.46
CA LYS A 295 -91.06 -67.91 65.71
C LYS A 295 -90.14 -67.26 64.66
N THR A 296 -90.57 -66.11 64.13
CA THR A 296 -89.86 -65.32 63.10
C THR A 296 -88.90 -64.31 63.75
N TYR A 297 -87.64 -64.27 63.32
CA TYR A 297 -86.68 -63.22 63.69
C TYR A 297 -86.09 -62.55 62.45
N TYR A 298 -86.10 -61.22 62.42
CA TYR A 298 -85.43 -60.42 61.40
C TYR A 298 -83.93 -60.38 61.69
N VAL A 299 -83.10 -60.90 60.80
CA VAL A 299 -81.63 -60.82 60.93
C VAL A 299 -81.04 -60.23 59.66
N ASN A 300 -80.22 -59.20 59.82
CA ASN A 300 -79.45 -58.60 58.73
C ASN A 300 -78.28 -59.55 58.38
N CYS A 301 -78.17 -59.96 57.13
CA CYS A 301 -77.35 -61.09 56.69
C CYS A 301 -75.85 -60.74 56.56
N HIS A 302 -75.05 -60.94 57.62
CA HIS A 302 -73.59 -60.72 57.57
C HIS A 302 -72.68 -61.81 58.19
N SER A 303 -73.13 -63.01 58.54
CA SER A 303 -72.18 -64.08 58.92
C SER A 303 -72.64 -65.51 58.62
N ARG A 304 -71.71 -66.28 58.03
CA ARG A 304 -71.79 -67.72 57.69
C ARG A 304 -71.85 -68.61 58.94
N LYS A 305 -72.68 -69.67 58.90
CA LYS A 305 -72.24 -71.09 58.84
C LYS A 305 -73.46 -72.03 58.80
N ASP A 306 -73.39 -72.95 57.83
CA ASP A 306 -74.06 -74.23 57.62
C ASP A 306 -75.61 -74.33 57.70
N ASP A 307 -76.15 -74.64 56.51
CA ASP A 307 -77.49 -75.07 56.13
C ASP A 307 -78.67 -74.15 56.48
N ASP A 308 -78.85 -73.10 55.66
CA ASP A 308 -79.94 -72.11 55.79
C ASP A 308 -80.74 -71.96 54.50
N THR A 309 -82.02 -72.32 54.55
CA THR A 309 -83.01 -71.94 53.52
C THR A 309 -83.42 -70.48 53.77
N TYR A 310 -83.08 -69.60 52.84
CA TYR A 310 -83.45 -68.18 52.89
C TYR A 310 -84.85 -67.96 52.32
N TYR A 311 -85.68 -67.16 53.00
CA TYR A 311 -87.05 -66.85 52.56
C TYR A 311 -87.20 -65.37 52.15
N ILE A 312 -88.05 -65.11 51.16
CA ILE A 312 -88.30 -63.77 50.60
C ILE A 312 -89.33 -63.00 51.45
N ASP A 313 -88.96 -61.79 51.92
CA ASP A 313 -89.88 -60.84 52.54
C ASP A 313 -90.73 -60.12 51.47
N GLY A 314 -92.05 -60.27 51.52
CA GLY A 314 -92.95 -59.68 50.53
C GLY A 314 -93.07 -58.15 50.58
N THR A 315 -92.81 -57.52 51.73
CA THR A 315 -92.80 -56.05 51.86
C THR A 315 -91.56 -55.47 51.19
N GLU A 316 -90.40 -56.09 51.39
CA GLU A 316 -89.15 -55.65 50.76
C GLU A 316 -89.12 -56.00 49.25
N LEU A 317 -89.73 -57.12 48.83
CA LEU A 317 -89.93 -57.44 47.41
C LEU A 317 -90.81 -56.39 46.70
N THR A 318 -91.87 -55.91 47.35
CA THR A 318 -92.74 -54.86 46.81
C THR A 318 -91.98 -53.54 46.65
N LYS A 319 -91.16 -53.16 47.65
CA LYS A 319 -90.28 -51.99 47.53
C LYS A 319 -89.25 -52.16 46.41
N GLN A 320 -88.75 -53.37 46.18
CA GLN A 320 -87.82 -53.65 45.09
C GLN A 320 -88.52 -53.57 43.71
N PHE A 321 -89.79 -53.99 43.60
CA PHE A 321 -90.59 -53.77 42.40
C PHE A 321 -90.87 -52.28 42.13
N ASP A 322 -91.12 -51.50 43.17
CA ASP A 322 -91.25 -50.04 43.05
C ASP A 322 -89.92 -49.38 42.67
N ASP A 323 -88.81 -49.84 43.25
CA ASP A 323 -87.47 -49.35 42.94
C ASP A 323 -87.11 -49.63 41.47
N ILE A 324 -87.23 -50.88 41.00
CA ILE A 324 -86.91 -51.22 39.60
C ILE A 324 -87.80 -50.44 38.62
N SER A 325 -89.08 -50.25 38.94
CA SER A 325 -90.01 -49.43 38.13
C SER A 325 -89.57 -47.95 38.07
N LYS A 326 -89.16 -47.38 39.20
CA LYS A 326 -88.60 -46.02 39.26
C LYS A 326 -87.29 -45.91 38.48
N LYS A 327 -86.40 -46.90 38.59
CA LYS A 327 -85.12 -46.92 37.85
C LYS A 327 -85.32 -47.07 36.34
N ILE A 328 -86.27 -47.90 35.89
CA ILE A 328 -86.63 -48.02 34.47
C ILE A 328 -87.13 -46.68 33.92
N LYS A 329 -88.05 -46.01 34.63
CA LYS A 329 -88.55 -44.68 34.22
C LYS A 329 -87.45 -43.62 34.23
N ALA A 330 -86.55 -43.66 35.22
CA ALA A 330 -85.42 -42.75 35.29
C ALA A 330 -84.44 -42.96 34.11
N PHE A 331 -84.19 -44.20 33.70
CA PHE A 331 -83.38 -44.51 32.52
C PHE A 331 -84.06 -44.04 31.22
N ASP A 332 -85.35 -44.34 31.03
CA ASP A 332 -86.08 -43.90 29.83
C ASP A 332 -86.12 -42.37 29.72
N LYS A 333 -86.28 -41.67 30.85
CA LYS A 333 -86.19 -40.20 30.91
C LYS A 333 -84.78 -39.71 30.57
N ALA A 334 -83.73 -40.27 31.18
CA ALA A 334 -82.35 -39.88 30.89
C ALA A 334 -81.98 -40.11 29.41
N LYS A 335 -82.45 -41.19 28.80
CA LYS A 335 -82.27 -41.51 27.38
C LYS A 335 -82.93 -40.47 26.47
N ASN A 336 -84.16 -40.07 26.78
CA ASN A 336 -84.89 -39.07 26.01
C ASN A 336 -84.28 -37.67 26.21
N ASP A 337 -83.87 -37.32 27.43
CA ASP A 337 -83.21 -36.05 27.75
C ASP A 337 -81.88 -35.93 26.97
N PHE A 338 -81.07 -36.99 26.92
CA PHE A 338 -79.85 -37.05 26.10
C PHE A 338 -80.16 -36.87 24.60
N THR A 339 -81.16 -37.58 24.09
CA THR A 339 -81.54 -37.53 22.66
C THR A 339 -82.04 -36.13 22.25
N ASN A 340 -82.84 -35.51 23.12
CA ASN A 340 -83.40 -34.19 22.88
C ASN A 340 -82.34 -33.09 23.00
N ALA A 341 -81.40 -33.19 23.96
CA ALA A 341 -80.32 -32.23 24.13
C ALA A 341 -79.49 -32.10 22.84
N VAL A 342 -79.12 -33.22 22.21
CA VAL A 342 -78.33 -33.20 20.98
C VAL A 342 -79.17 -32.77 19.77
N ASN A 343 -80.36 -33.34 19.58
CA ASN A 343 -81.20 -33.04 18.41
C ASN A 343 -81.71 -31.59 18.38
N ASN A 344 -81.92 -30.97 19.55
CA ASN A 344 -82.30 -29.55 19.63
C ASN A 344 -81.10 -28.62 19.40
N SER A 345 -79.88 -29.09 19.67
CA SER A 345 -78.68 -28.29 19.49
C SER A 345 -78.18 -28.28 18.04
N ILE A 346 -78.34 -29.39 17.30
CA ILE A 346 -77.82 -29.48 15.93
C ILE A 346 -78.60 -30.47 15.06
N SER A 347 -78.90 -30.04 13.83
CA SER A 347 -79.46 -30.90 12.78
C SER A 347 -78.36 -31.49 11.88
N TYR A 348 -78.54 -32.74 11.45
CA TYR A 348 -77.58 -33.42 10.57
C TYR A 348 -78.19 -33.72 9.20
N SER A 349 -77.50 -33.30 8.14
CA SER A 349 -77.78 -33.69 6.76
C SER A 349 -76.51 -34.25 6.13
N SER A 350 -76.57 -35.51 5.67
CA SER A 350 -75.42 -36.18 5.06
C SER A 350 -74.93 -35.41 3.83
N GLY A 351 -73.62 -35.20 3.72
CA GLY A 351 -72.98 -34.45 2.64
C GLY A 351 -73.04 -32.92 2.77
N VAL A 352 -73.93 -32.38 3.60
CA VAL A 352 -74.10 -30.92 3.80
C VAL A 352 -73.47 -30.47 5.13
N THR A 353 -73.81 -31.15 6.22
CA THR A 353 -73.24 -30.89 7.55
C THR A 353 -71.84 -31.46 7.62
N ASN A 354 -70.90 -30.72 8.23
CA ASN A 354 -69.56 -31.25 8.48
C ASN A 354 -69.60 -32.28 9.61
N ASP A 355 -69.10 -33.49 9.36
CA ASP A 355 -69.18 -34.61 10.31
C ASP A 355 -68.43 -34.34 11.63
N ILE A 356 -67.26 -33.71 11.57
CA ILE A 356 -66.44 -33.40 12.74
C ILE A 356 -67.07 -32.28 13.58
N GLN A 357 -67.54 -31.21 12.93
CA GLN A 357 -68.24 -30.14 13.64
C GLN A 357 -69.59 -30.63 14.21
N TYR A 358 -70.30 -31.52 13.52
CA TYR A 358 -71.49 -32.17 14.08
C TYR A 358 -71.15 -32.94 15.35
N TRP A 359 -70.06 -33.72 15.33
CA TRP A 359 -69.58 -34.43 16.51
C TRP A 359 -69.19 -33.48 17.64
N LYS A 360 -68.52 -32.37 17.35
CA LYS A 360 -68.18 -31.34 18.34
C LYS A 360 -69.41 -30.74 19.01
N HIS A 361 -70.37 -30.29 18.21
CA HIS A 361 -71.61 -29.70 18.73
C HIS A 361 -72.46 -30.71 19.50
N ALA A 362 -72.53 -31.96 19.03
CA ALA A 362 -73.18 -33.01 19.77
C ALA A 362 -72.48 -33.28 21.12
N ALA A 363 -71.15 -33.26 21.12
CA ALA A 363 -70.36 -33.45 22.34
C ALA A 363 -70.56 -32.34 23.36
N ASP A 364 -70.57 -31.08 22.91
CA ASP A 364 -70.86 -29.95 23.78
C ASP A 364 -72.29 -30.05 24.33
N ALA A 365 -73.26 -30.39 23.48
CA ALA A 365 -74.67 -30.49 23.87
C ALA A 365 -74.93 -31.56 24.94
N TYR A 366 -74.30 -32.74 24.84
CA TYR A 366 -74.48 -33.79 25.85
C TYR A 366 -73.57 -33.62 27.08
N SER A 367 -72.54 -32.78 27.01
CA SER A 367 -71.60 -32.54 28.12
C SER A 367 -72.03 -31.35 29.00
N VAL A 368 -73.16 -30.70 28.70
CA VAL A 368 -73.74 -29.65 29.54
C VAL A 368 -74.18 -30.22 30.89
N THR A 369 -73.68 -29.64 31.98
CA THR A 369 -74.15 -29.93 33.34
C THR A 369 -75.38 -29.10 33.65
N VAL A 370 -76.43 -29.76 34.13
CA VAL A 370 -77.61 -29.08 34.67
C VAL A 370 -77.34 -28.77 36.14
N SER A 371 -77.76 -27.60 36.65
CA SER A 371 -77.38 -27.05 37.96
C SER A 371 -77.36 -28.08 39.10
N GLY A 372 -76.16 -28.48 39.52
CA GLY A 372 -75.93 -29.44 40.62
C GLY A 372 -75.99 -30.93 40.25
N SER A 373 -75.99 -31.31 38.96
CA SER A 373 -76.07 -32.70 38.50
C SER A 373 -74.99 -33.11 37.49
N ASP A 374 -74.82 -34.44 37.32
CA ASP A 374 -74.02 -35.07 36.25
C ASP A 374 -74.47 -34.58 34.85
N ASP A 375 -73.56 -34.53 33.86
CA ASP A 375 -73.90 -34.20 32.46
C ASP A 375 -74.85 -35.25 31.85
N TYR A 376 -75.48 -34.95 30.70
CA TYR A 376 -76.48 -35.85 30.10
C TYR A 376 -75.95 -37.25 29.81
N ARG A 377 -74.67 -37.39 29.41
CA ARG A 377 -74.03 -38.68 29.11
C ARG A 377 -73.71 -39.45 30.39
N THR A 378 -73.10 -38.80 31.38
CA THR A 378 -72.75 -39.38 32.68
C THR A 378 -74.00 -39.79 33.45
N ASN A 379 -75.04 -38.95 33.43
CA ASN A 379 -76.33 -39.27 34.02
C ASN A 379 -76.99 -40.49 33.34
N LEU A 380 -76.97 -40.56 32.00
CA LEU A 380 -77.48 -41.72 31.27
C LEU A 380 -76.75 -43.02 31.66
N ASN A 381 -75.41 -42.99 31.72
CA ASN A 381 -74.60 -44.14 32.13
C ASN A 381 -74.93 -44.57 33.58
N LYS A 382 -75.05 -43.61 34.50
CA LYS A 382 -75.38 -43.87 35.91
C LYS A 382 -76.78 -44.43 36.08
N LYS A 383 -77.78 -43.94 35.32
CA LYS A 383 -79.15 -44.47 35.37
C LYS A 383 -79.27 -45.85 34.73
N ALA A 384 -78.49 -46.14 33.69
CA ALA A 384 -78.35 -47.49 33.15
C ALA A 384 -77.77 -48.45 34.22
N ASP A 385 -76.71 -48.02 34.90
CA ASP A 385 -76.06 -48.79 35.97
C ASP A 385 -76.98 -49.04 37.18
N GLU A 386 -77.67 -48.00 37.68
CA GLU A 386 -78.66 -48.11 38.76
C GLU A 386 -79.81 -49.06 38.40
N MET A 387 -80.28 -49.05 37.14
CA MET A 387 -81.32 -49.95 36.65
C MET A 387 -80.84 -51.42 36.69
N ILE A 388 -79.62 -51.69 36.24
CA ILE A 388 -79.06 -53.05 36.24
C ILE A 388 -78.75 -53.52 37.67
N LYS A 389 -78.24 -52.65 38.57
CA LYS A 389 -78.11 -52.97 40.00
C LYS A 389 -79.44 -53.40 40.62
N SER A 390 -80.51 -52.65 40.36
CA SER A 390 -81.85 -52.98 40.87
C SER A 390 -82.38 -54.31 40.29
N TYR A 391 -82.08 -54.59 39.02
CA TYR A 391 -82.38 -55.88 38.38
C TYR A 391 -81.61 -57.06 38.98
N CYS A 392 -80.29 -56.94 39.18
CA CYS A 392 -79.48 -57.98 39.80
C CYS A 392 -79.97 -58.26 41.23
N ALA A 393 -80.37 -57.22 41.97
CA ALA A 393 -80.88 -57.38 43.33
C ALA A 393 -82.21 -58.12 43.34
N LEU A 394 -83.12 -57.78 42.40
CA LEU A 394 -84.38 -58.49 42.21
C LEU A 394 -84.16 -59.96 41.81
N ASN A 395 -83.23 -60.24 40.90
CA ASN A 395 -82.86 -61.61 40.51
C ASN A 395 -82.29 -62.42 41.68
N ALA A 396 -81.47 -61.81 42.54
CA ALA A 396 -80.90 -62.45 43.72
C ALA A 396 -81.97 -62.79 44.78
N MET A 397 -82.97 -61.91 44.98
CA MET A 397 -84.12 -62.21 45.84
C MET A 397 -84.90 -63.43 45.32
N MET A 398 -85.07 -63.57 44.00
CA MET A 398 -85.78 -64.71 43.39
C MET A 398 -85.02 -66.04 43.44
N GLN A 399 -83.76 -66.06 43.86
CA GLN A 399 -83.03 -67.30 44.15
C GLN A 399 -83.36 -67.87 45.54
N CYS A 400 -84.03 -67.10 46.41
CA CYS A 400 -84.49 -67.52 47.73
C CYS A 400 -85.83 -68.26 47.67
N THR A 401 -86.16 -69.02 48.71
CA THR A 401 -87.40 -69.80 48.80
C THR A 401 -88.60 -68.87 49.06
N PRO A 402 -89.79 -69.13 48.50
CA PRO A 402 -90.97 -68.29 48.70
C PRO A 402 -91.37 -68.19 50.19
N GLY A 403 -91.50 -66.97 50.72
CA GLY A 403 -92.00 -66.69 52.07
C GLY A 403 -93.53 -66.66 52.16
N ASN A 404 -94.08 -66.50 53.37
CA ASN A 404 -95.54 -66.57 53.59
C ASN A 404 -96.30 -65.28 53.23
N ASP A 405 -95.61 -64.13 53.09
CA ASP A 405 -96.23 -62.80 52.94
C ASP A 405 -96.05 -62.21 51.53
N LEU A 406 -96.01 -63.05 50.50
CA LEU A 406 -95.75 -62.62 49.12
C LEU A 406 -96.97 -61.96 48.45
N PRO A 407 -96.79 -60.91 47.63
CA PRO A 407 -97.86 -60.32 46.83
C PRO A 407 -98.48 -61.29 45.83
N ASP A 408 -99.80 -61.21 45.61
CA ASP A 408 -100.49 -62.03 44.60
C ASP A 408 -99.92 -61.80 43.19
N GLY A 409 -99.61 -62.88 42.47
CA GLY A 409 -99.07 -62.82 41.11
C GLY A 409 -97.63 -62.31 41.01
N TYR A 410 -96.86 -62.26 42.12
CA TYR A 410 -95.49 -61.74 42.14
C TYR A 410 -94.56 -62.36 41.08
N ASP A 411 -94.70 -63.64 40.76
CA ASP A 411 -93.90 -64.32 39.71
C ASP A 411 -94.18 -63.73 38.31
N THR A 412 -95.43 -63.36 38.04
CA THR A 412 -95.82 -62.71 36.77
C THR A 412 -95.28 -61.29 36.68
N THR A 413 -95.36 -60.54 37.78
CA THR A 413 -94.82 -59.17 37.89
C THR A 413 -93.29 -59.15 37.76
N TYR A 414 -92.60 -60.10 38.41
CA TYR A 414 -91.16 -60.31 38.26
C TYR A 414 -90.77 -60.62 36.80
N LYS A 415 -91.42 -61.60 36.16
CA LYS A 415 -91.17 -61.94 34.75
C LYS A 415 -91.40 -60.74 33.81
N SER A 416 -92.39 -59.90 34.10
CA SER A 416 -92.65 -58.66 33.36
C SER A 416 -91.51 -57.65 33.50
N TYR A 417 -91.09 -57.31 34.72
CA TYR A 417 -89.98 -56.37 34.94
C TYR A 417 -88.64 -56.92 34.43
N LYS A 418 -88.39 -58.22 34.62
CA LYS A 418 -87.25 -58.94 34.04
C LYS A 418 -87.19 -58.74 32.53
N LYS A 419 -88.29 -59.05 31.83
CA LYS A 419 -88.39 -58.88 30.37
C LYS A 419 -88.25 -57.42 29.94
N GLN A 420 -88.78 -56.47 30.71
CA GLN A 420 -88.67 -55.04 30.42
C GLN A 420 -87.25 -54.49 30.55
N VAL A 421 -86.47 -54.97 31.53
CA VAL A 421 -85.05 -54.61 31.68
C VAL A 421 -84.19 -55.33 30.64
N GLU A 422 -84.42 -56.63 30.42
CA GLU A 422 -83.73 -57.43 29.39
C GLU A 422 -83.92 -56.81 28.00
N ASN A 423 -85.16 -56.46 27.63
CA ASN A 423 -85.43 -55.80 26.35
C ASN A 423 -84.71 -54.45 26.23
N ARG A 424 -84.67 -53.63 27.29
CA ARG A 424 -83.97 -52.33 27.26
C ARG A 424 -82.46 -52.48 27.21
N GLN A 425 -81.92 -53.45 27.93
CA GLN A 425 -80.49 -53.75 27.92
C GLN A 425 -80.06 -54.26 26.54
N THR A 426 -80.78 -55.24 25.98
CA THR A 426 -80.49 -55.78 24.65
C THR A 426 -80.70 -54.73 23.56
N LYS A 427 -81.71 -53.85 23.68
CA LYS A 427 -82.00 -52.83 22.65
C LYS A 427 -81.10 -51.59 22.74
N TYR A 428 -80.84 -51.07 23.93
CA TYR A 428 -80.21 -49.74 24.11
C TYR A 428 -78.82 -49.77 24.73
N LEU A 429 -78.47 -50.81 25.47
CA LEU A 429 -77.20 -50.94 26.20
C LEU A 429 -76.23 -51.96 25.57
N THR A 430 -76.57 -52.47 24.37
CA THR A 430 -75.74 -53.39 23.60
C THR A 430 -75.22 -52.68 22.35
N ALA A 431 -73.91 -52.79 22.10
CA ALA A 431 -73.29 -52.23 20.90
C ALA A 431 -73.81 -52.88 19.62
N GLY A 432 -73.81 -52.12 18.52
CA GLY A 432 -74.17 -52.63 17.18
C GLY A 432 -75.67 -52.78 16.90
N VAL A 433 -76.54 -52.48 17.87
CA VAL A 433 -77.99 -52.56 17.67
C VAL A 433 -78.49 -51.34 16.90
N THR A 434 -79.16 -51.60 15.78
CA THR A 434 -79.70 -50.60 14.86
C THR A 434 -81.22 -50.66 14.78
N ASN A 435 -81.87 -49.49 14.70
CA ASN A 435 -83.31 -49.37 14.49
C ASN A 435 -83.61 -48.01 13.85
N SER A 436 -84.20 -48.04 12.64
CA SER A 436 -84.48 -46.84 11.83
C SER A 436 -85.68 -46.01 12.31
N SER A 437 -86.44 -46.49 13.30
CA SER A 437 -87.60 -45.77 13.86
C SER A 437 -87.35 -45.20 15.26
N ASP A 438 -86.20 -45.51 15.88
CA ASP A 438 -85.89 -45.12 17.26
C ASP A 438 -84.86 -43.96 17.27
N SER A 439 -85.31 -42.77 17.66
CA SER A 439 -84.50 -41.54 17.60
C SER A 439 -83.20 -41.62 18.40
N TYR A 440 -83.18 -42.34 19.53
CA TYR A 440 -81.97 -42.53 20.33
C TYR A 440 -80.96 -43.43 19.59
N LEU A 441 -81.43 -44.55 19.02
CA LEU A 441 -80.54 -45.45 18.28
C LEU A 441 -80.01 -44.82 16.99
N ILE A 442 -80.80 -44.01 16.28
CA ILE A 442 -80.33 -43.26 15.10
C ILE A 442 -79.20 -42.31 15.49
N LEU A 443 -79.38 -41.54 16.56
CA LEU A 443 -78.40 -40.57 17.04
C LEU A 443 -77.10 -41.26 17.49
N VAL A 444 -77.21 -42.28 18.33
CA VAL A 444 -76.06 -42.98 18.92
C VAL A 444 -75.28 -43.75 17.86
N ASN A 445 -75.95 -44.45 16.93
CA ASN A 445 -75.26 -45.13 15.82
C ASN A 445 -74.53 -44.13 14.91
N ARG A 446 -75.12 -42.95 14.66
CA ARG A 446 -74.47 -41.89 13.88
C ARG A 446 -73.23 -41.35 14.60
N LEU A 447 -73.33 -41.05 15.89
CA LEU A 447 -72.19 -40.56 16.67
C LEU A 447 -71.07 -41.59 16.78
N GLU A 448 -71.39 -42.87 16.98
CA GLU A 448 -70.41 -43.96 16.97
C GLU A 448 -69.70 -44.08 15.61
N SER A 449 -70.45 -44.02 14.50
CA SER A 449 -69.89 -44.07 13.16
C SER A 449 -69.03 -42.85 12.83
N ILE A 450 -69.53 -41.64 13.11
CA ILE A 450 -68.80 -40.40 12.81
C ILE A 450 -67.53 -40.30 13.66
N SER A 451 -67.62 -40.57 14.97
CA SER A 451 -66.46 -40.47 15.86
C SER A 451 -65.41 -41.53 15.55
N SER A 452 -65.80 -42.76 15.22
CA SER A 452 -64.85 -43.81 14.85
C SER A 452 -64.17 -43.54 13.50
N ASN A 453 -64.91 -43.04 12.51
CA ASN A 453 -64.37 -42.76 11.18
C ASN A 453 -63.47 -41.51 11.14
N ASN A 454 -63.62 -40.58 12.09
CA ASN A 454 -62.93 -39.29 12.07
C ASN A 454 -61.93 -39.07 13.22
N ILE A 455 -61.69 -40.06 14.08
CA ILE A 455 -60.75 -39.92 15.21
C ILE A 455 -59.33 -39.55 14.75
N TYR A 456 -58.86 -40.13 13.65
CA TYR A 456 -57.56 -39.77 13.06
C TYR A 456 -57.59 -38.44 12.29
N ASN A 457 -58.79 -37.93 11.94
CA ASN A 457 -58.92 -36.65 11.24
C ASN A 457 -58.86 -35.45 12.19
N ILE A 458 -58.89 -35.65 13.52
CA ILE A 458 -58.75 -34.59 14.53
C ILE A 458 -57.33 -34.50 15.12
N GLU A 459 -56.39 -35.29 14.59
CA GLU A 459 -54.99 -35.29 14.97
C GLU A 459 -54.13 -34.71 13.84
N ALA A 460 -53.37 -33.65 14.13
CA ALA A 460 -52.49 -33.03 13.13
C ALA A 460 -51.46 -34.01 12.55
N THR A 461 -51.01 -35.00 13.33
CA THR A 461 -50.05 -36.03 12.92
C THR A 461 -50.62 -37.11 11.99
N SER A 462 -51.94 -37.12 11.81
CA SER A 462 -52.66 -38.16 11.07
C SER A 462 -53.36 -37.59 9.83
N LEU A 463 -53.46 -36.27 9.70
CA LEU A 463 -54.03 -35.57 8.55
C LEU A 463 -53.06 -35.49 7.37
N THR A 464 -53.61 -35.65 6.16
CA THR A 464 -52.88 -35.50 4.89
C THR A 464 -53.58 -34.44 4.02
N LEU A 465 -52.81 -33.77 3.18
CA LEU A 465 -53.35 -32.83 2.20
C LEU A 465 -54.10 -33.57 1.07
N SER A 466 -54.80 -32.81 0.23
CA SER A 466 -55.66 -33.35 -0.84
C SER A 466 -54.90 -34.24 -1.83
N ASP A 467 -53.60 -33.98 -2.01
CA ASP A 467 -52.65 -34.71 -2.85
C ASP A 467 -52.07 -35.97 -2.19
N ARG A 468 -52.37 -36.24 -0.91
CA ARG A 468 -51.82 -37.30 -0.07
C ARG A 468 -50.28 -37.32 0.01
N SER A 469 -49.62 -36.21 -0.33
CA SER A 469 -48.17 -36.17 -0.51
C SER A 469 -47.38 -36.14 0.79
N ALA A 470 -47.96 -35.56 1.85
CA ALA A 470 -47.32 -35.46 3.16
C ALA A 470 -48.35 -35.32 4.29
N ILE A 471 -47.90 -35.69 5.50
CA ILE A 471 -48.63 -35.44 6.75
C ILE A 471 -48.60 -33.93 7.03
N PHE A 472 -49.70 -33.38 7.52
CA PHE A 472 -49.91 -31.96 7.80
C PHE A 472 -48.73 -31.29 8.52
N VAL A 473 -48.21 -31.91 9.59
CA VAL A 473 -47.09 -31.37 10.38
C VAL A 473 -45.78 -31.36 9.59
N ASN A 474 -45.50 -32.42 8.84
CA ASN A 474 -44.27 -32.50 8.03
C ASN A 474 -44.30 -31.48 6.89
N ARG A 475 -45.48 -31.24 6.29
CA ARG A 475 -45.62 -30.28 5.20
C ARG A 475 -45.25 -28.85 5.62
N ILE A 476 -45.60 -28.43 6.83
CA ILE A 476 -45.21 -27.10 7.36
C ILE A 476 -43.68 -27.00 7.43
N ALA A 477 -43.02 -28.02 7.98
CA ALA A 477 -41.56 -28.09 8.08
C ALA A 477 -40.87 -28.15 6.70
N ASP A 478 -41.41 -28.91 5.75
CA ASP A 478 -40.90 -29.03 4.39
C ASP A 478 -40.91 -27.67 3.67
N ILE A 479 -42.01 -26.92 3.79
CA ILE A 479 -42.15 -25.60 3.18
C ILE A 479 -41.15 -24.61 3.77
N SER A 480 -41.03 -24.57 5.10
CA SER A 480 -40.05 -23.73 5.80
C SER A 480 -38.62 -24.05 5.34
N THR A 481 -38.25 -25.33 5.34
CA THR A 481 -36.93 -25.80 4.93
C THR A 481 -36.63 -25.42 3.48
N ASN A 482 -37.56 -25.68 2.55
CA ASN A 482 -37.38 -25.38 1.14
C ASN A 482 -37.19 -23.87 0.88
N LEU A 483 -37.97 -23.02 1.53
CA LEU A 483 -37.82 -21.56 1.40
C LEU A 483 -36.50 -21.05 2.00
N ILE A 484 -36.05 -21.63 3.13
CA ILE A 484 -34.74 -21.30 3.72
C ILE A 484 -33.61 -21.69 2.77
N GLU A 485 -33.62 -22.91 2.22
CA GLU A 485 -32.61 -23.37 1.27
C GLU A 485 -32.52 -22.45 0.05
N LYS A 486 -33.67 -22.14 -0.58
CA LYS A 486 -33.71 -21.23 -1.73
C LYS A 486 -33.22 -19.84 -1.38
N ARG A 487 -33.64 -19.27 -0.25
CA ARG A 487 -33.17 -17.96 0.22
C ARG A 487 -31.66 -17.96 0.45
N ASN A 488 -31.11 -19.00 1.08
CA ASN A 488 -29.68 -19.10 1.36
C ASN A 488 -28.85 -19.24 0.08
N THR A 489 -29.30 -20.03 -0.90
CA THR A 489 -28.66 -20.10 -2.23
C THR A 489 -28.65 -18.73 -2.91
N LEU A 490 -29.77 -18.02 -2.92
CA LEU A 490 -29.84 -16.68 -3.50
C LEU A 490 -28.97 -15.67 -2.75
N GLN A 491 -28.95 -15.74 -1.41
CA GLN A 491 -28.12 -14.87 -0.58
C GLN A 491 -26.63 -15.10 -0.88
N HIS A 492 -26.19 -16.36 -0.98
CA HIS A 492 -24.82 -16.68 -1.36
C HIS A 492 -24.42 -16.02 -2.68
N TYR A 493 -25.26 -16.11 -3.71
CA TYR A 493 -25.00 -15.44 -4.98
C TYR A 493 -25.00 -13.92 -4.88
N SER A 494 -25.91 -13.32 -4.10
CA SER A 494 -25.91 -11.87 -3.86
C SER A 494 -24.62 -11.42 -3.16
N ASP A 495 -24.15 -12.18 -2.17
CA ASP A 495 -22.93 -11.87 -1.42
C ASP A 495 -21.68 -11.98 -2.30
N VAL A 496 -21.59 -13.01 -3.15
CA VAL A 496 -20.49 -13.18 -4.13
C VAL A 496 -20.47 -12.00 -5.11
N LEU A 497 -21.62 -11.61 -5.67
CA LEU A 497 -21.72 -10.45 -6.55
C LEU A 497 -21.36 -9.16 -5.83
N ASN A 498 -21.74 -9.02 -4.56
CA ASN A 498 -21.40 -7.84 -3.76
C ASN A 498 -19.89 -7.70 -3.53
N ILE A 499 -19.20 -8.82 -3.30
CA ILE A 499 -17.73 -8.86 -3.16
C ILE A 499 -17.06 -8.47 -4.46
N VAL A 500 -17.50 -9.00 -5.61
CA VAL A 500 -16.92 -8.63 -6.91
C VAL A 500 -17.15 -7.14 -7.21
N ILE A 501 -18.35 -6.62 -6.97
CA ILE A 501 -18.68 -5.22 -7.27
C ILE A 501 -17.90 -4.26 -6.37
N ASN A 502 -17.86 -4.50 -5.06
CA ASN A 502 -17.30 -3.54 -4.09
C ASN A 502 -15.85 -3.84 -3.65
N GLY A 503 -15.30 -5.00 -4.04
CA GLY A 503 -13.99 -5.48 -3.59
C GLY A 503 -14.02 -6.13 -2.20
N ASP A 504 -13.00 -6.94 -1.92
CA ASP A 504 -12.70 -7.52 -0.61
C ASP A 504 -11.20 -7.78 -0.49
N SER A 505 -10.51 -6.93 0.28
CA SER A 505 -9.07 -7.01 0.50
C SER A 505 -8.63 -8.28 1.22
N SER A 506 -9.53 -8.98 1.93
CA SER A 506 -9.20 -10.26 2.59
C SER A 506 -9.09 -11.43 1.62
N LYS A 507 -9.58 -11.24 0.39
CA LYS A 507 -9.59 -12.25 -0.68
C LYS A 507 -8.75 -11.84 -1.89
N ASP A 508 -7.97 -10.77 -1.77
CA ASP A 508 -7.20 -10.16 -2.87
C ASP A 508 -8.06 -9.83 -4.10
N ILE A 509 -9.31 -9.38 -3.87
CA ILE A 509 -10.26 -8.98 -4.91
C ILE A 509 -10.42 -7.47 -4.87
N GLU A 510 -9.94 -6.82 -5.93
CA GLU A 510 -10.18 -5.41 -6.14
C GLU A 510 -11.62 -5.13 -6.58
N SER A 511 -12.12 -3.93 -6.29
CA SER A 511 -13.45 -3.53 -6.72
C SER A 511 -13.51 -3.35 -8.24
N LEU A 512 -14.70 -3.45 -8.84
CA LEU A 512 -14.86 -3.17 -10.27
C LEU A 512 -14.52 -1.71 -10.62
N GLU A 513 -14.69 -0.77 -9.69
CA GLU A 513 -14.23 0.62 -9.87
C GLU A 513 -12.70 0.73 -9.85
N THR A 514 -12.01 -0.06 -9.02
CA THR A 514 -10.53 -0.14 -9.06
C THR A 514 -10.07 -0.71 -10.39
N LEU A 515 -10.66 -1.82 -10.85
CA LEU A 515 -10.32 -2.43 -12.14
C LEU A 515 -10.56 -1.49 -13.33
N LYS A 516 -11.62 -0.68 -13.25
CA LYS A 516 -11.90 0.36 -14.23
C LYS A 516 -10.81 1.43 -14.24
N GLN A 517 -10.35 1.85 -13.06
CA GLN A 517 -9.23 2.78 -12.91
C GLN A 517 -7.93 2.17 -13.46
N ASP A 518 -7.66 0.90 -13.18
CA ASP A 518 -6.49 0.18 -13.70
C ASP A 518 -6.51 0.05 -15.21
N ALA A 519 -7.67 -0.21 -15.82
CA ALA A 519 -7.83 -0.24 -17.27
C ALA A 519 -7.63 1.15 -17.90
N ALA A 520 -8.09 2.21 -17.24
CA ALA A 520 -7.86 3.58 -17.67
C ALA A 520 -6.38 3.98 -17.55
N ASP A 521 -5.72 3.57 -16.45
CA ASP A 521 -4.30 3.82 -16.22
C ASP A 521 -3.44 3.04 -17.22
N TYR A 522 -3.76 1.79 -17.50
CA TYR A 522 -3.14 0.99 -18.56
C TYR A 522 -3.24 1.69 -19.94
N ALA A 523 -4.44 2.10 -20.35
CA ALA A 523 -4.64 2.79 -21.62
C ALA A 523 -3.89 4.14 -21.68
N LYS A 524 -3.84 4.86 -20.56
CA LYS A 524 -3.08 6.11 -20.44
C LYS A 524 -1.58 5.86 -20.57
N LYS A 525 -1.02 4.87 -19.88
CA LYS A 525 0.41 4.53 -19.93
C LYS A 525 0.82 4.03 -21.32
N LEU A 526 -0.03 3.26 -22.00
CA LEU A 526 0.20 2.85 -23.39
C LEU A 526 0.22 4.07 -24.34
N ASN A 527 -0.69 5.03 -24.16
CA ASN A 527 -0.70 6.25 -24.95
C ASN A 527 0.50 7.16 -24.64
N ASP A 528 0.90 7.29 -23.38
CA ASP A 528 2.12 8.00 -22.99
C ASP A 528 3.36 7.39 -23.65
N TRP A 529 3.49 6.06 -23.65
CA TRP A 529 4.57 5.34 -24.33
C TRP A 529 4.52 5.57 -25.85
N SER A 530 3.34 5.48 -26.47
CA SER A 530 3.14 5.75 -27.91
C SER A 530 3.56 7.16 -28.28
N ASN A 531 3.11 8.18 -27.53
CA ASN A 531 3.43 9.57 -27.81
C ASN A 531 4.94 9.84 -27.67
N GLN A 532 5.59 9.21 -26.69
CA GLN A 532 7.04 9.32 -26.51
C GLN A 532 7.79 8.63 -27.66
N ALA A 533 7.33 7.45 -28.11
CA ALA A 533 7.93 6.73 -29.24
C ALA A 533 7.74 7.49 -30.57
N ASP A 534 6.60 8.18 -30.75
CA ASP A 534 6.35 9.01 -31.94
C ASP A 534 7.20 10.29 -31.94
N GLY A 535 7.53 10.83 -30.75
CA GLY A 535 8.35 12.02 -30.58
C GLY A 535 9.86 11.79 -30.61
N THR A 536 10.33 10.55 -30.53
CA THR A 536 11.76 10.18 -30.49
C THR A 536 12.20 9.53 -31.81
N ASP A 537 13.34 9.96 -32.34
CA ASP A 537 13.95 9.42 -33.57
C ASP A 537 15.12 8.48 -33.22
N SER A 538 14.80 7.23 -32.89
CA SER A 538 15.79 6.20 -32.56
C SER A 538 15.36 4.79 -32.96
N ASP A 539 16.33 3.89 -33.16
CA ASP A 539 16.07 2.47 -33.48
C ASP A 539 15.21 1.78 -32.39
N LEU A 540 15.35 2.21 -31.13
CA LEU A 540 14.53 1.72 -30.02
C LEU A 540 13.08 2.19 -30.15
N ALA A 541 12.88 3.47 -30.50
CA ALA A 541 11.56 4.04 -30.73
C ALA A 541 10.84 3.39 -31.93
N GLU A 542 11.57 3.04 -32.99
CA GLU A 542 10.99 2.30 -34.13
C GLU A 542 10.49 0.91 -33.70
N GLY A 543 11.30 0.13 -32.98
CA GLY A 543 10.88 -1.16 -32.46
C GLY A 543 9.73 -1.09 -31.45
N ASP A 544 9.70 -0.04 -30.63
CA ASP A 544 8.61 0.21 -29.69
C ASP A 544 7.31 0.59 -30.43
N ARG A 545 7.37 1.38 -31.52
CA ARG A 545 6.20 1.69 -32.35
C ARG A 545 5.57 0.44 -32.96
N ASP A 546 6.39 -0.49 -33.44
CA ASP A 546 5.91 -1.79 -33.96
C ASP A 546 5.24 -2.63 -32.86
N GLU A 547 5.86 -2.72 -31.68
CA GLU A 547 5.30 -3.46 -30.53
C GLU A 547 3.99 -2.84 -30.02
N ILE A 548 3.92 -1.50 -29.94
CA ILE A 548 2.71 -0.76 -29.57
C ILE A 548 1.61 -0.98 -30.61
N ALA A 549 1.94 -1.02 -31.90
CA ALA A 549 0.98 -1.28 -32.97
C ALA A 549 0.39 -2.70 -32.85
N ASP A 550 1.23 -3.70 -32.56
CA ASP A 550 0.81 -5.08 -32.33
C ASP A 550 -0.08 -5.21 -31.08
N ILE A 551 0.28 -4.52 -29.99
CA ILE A 551 -0.54 -4.45 -28.78
C ILE A 551 -1.91 -3.86 -29.14
N LYS A 552 -1.96 -2.64 -29.69
CA LYS A 552 -3.21 -1.95 -30.09
C LYS A 552 -4.07 -2.78 -31.06
N ALA A 553 -3.45 -3.55 -31.94
CA ALA A 553 -4.16 -4.46 -32.85
C ALA A 553 -4.76 -5.66 -32.10
N SER A 554 -4.05 -6.24 -31.12
CA SER A 554 -4.58 -7.27 -30.24
C SER A 554 -5.72 -6.74 -29.35
N GLU A 555 -5.64 -5.47 -28.93
CA GLU A 555 -6.64 -4.86 -28.06
C GLU A 555 -8.02 -4.78 -28.71
N ALA A 556 -8.05 -4.38 -29.98
CA ALA A 556 -9.25 -4.29 -30.77
C ALA A 556 -10.00 -5.63 -30.93
N ALA A 557 -9.34 -6.76 -30.63
CA ALA A 557 -9.91 -8.10 -30.74
C ALA A 557 -10.55 -8.63 -29.44
N GLY A 558 -10.35 -8.00 -28.27
CA GLY A 558 -10.90 -8.52 -27.01
C GLY A 558 -10.65 -7.74 -25.71
N ASN A 559 -10.29 -6.46 -25.75
CA ASN A 559 -9.68 -5.86 -24.57
C ASN A 559 -10.57 -5.57 -23.36
N ILE A 560 -9.96 -5.81 -22.20
CA ILE A 560 -10.31 -5.22 -20.91
C ILE A 560 -10.20 -3.69 -21.05
N THR A 561 -11.30 -3.07 -21.41
CA THR A 561 -11.45 -1.61 -21.53
C THR A 561 -12.33 -1.09 -20.42
N GLU A 562 -12.20 0.21 -20.10
CA GLU A 562 -13.07 0.91 -19.17
C GLU A 562 -14.56 0.64 -19.48
N GLN A 563 -14.95 0.75 -20.75
CA GLN A 563 -16.33 0.50 -21.20
C GLN A 563 -16.75 -0.96 -20.98
N SER A 564 -15.89 -1.93 -21.28
CA SER A 564 -16.23 -3.34 -21.10
C SER A 564 -16.41 -3.75 -19.64
N ILE A 565 -15.67 -3.10 -18.72
CA ILE A 565 -15.82 -3.28 -17.27
C ILE A 565 -17.13 -2.62 -16.80
N ILE A 566 -17.47 -1.43 -17.31
CA ILE A 566 -18.75 -0.76 -17.02
C ILE A 566 -19.93 -1.63 -17.47
N ASP A 567 -19.84 -2.25 -18.65
CA ASP A 567 -20.89 -3.14 -19.17
C ASP A 567 -21.06 -4.38 -18.26
N LEU A 568 -19.96 -4.97 -17.79
CA LEU A 568 -19.99 -6.06 -16.81
C LEU A 568 -20.54 -5.60 -15.46
N GLU A 569 -20.12 -4.46 -14.94
CA GLU A 569 -20.58 -3.93 -13.66
C GLU A 569 -22.09 -3.67 -13.66
N ASN A 570 -22.61 -3.01 -14.70
CA ASN A 570 -24.03 -2.76 -14.88
C ASN A 570 -24.81 -4.08 -14.92
N ARG A 571 -24.28 -5.06 -15.63
CA ARG A 571 -24.83 -6.41 -15.72
C ARG A 571 -24.90 -7.11 -14.36
N LEU A 572 -23.81 -7.08 -13.59
CA LEU A 572 -23.76 -7.69 -12.26
C LEU A 572 -24.67 -6.98 -11.25
N LYS A 573 -24.76 -5.64 -11.31
CA LYS A 573 -25.71 -4.84 -10.50
C LYS A 573 -27.17 -5.19 -10.81
N ASN A 574 -27.51 -5.35 -12.09
CA ASN A 574 -28.87 -5.75 -12.51
C ASN A 574 -29.23 -7.16 -12.01
N ILE A 575 -28.31 -8.11 -12.15
CA ILE A 575 -28.46 -9.48 -11.64
C ILE A 575 -28.65 -9.46 -10.12
N LYS A 576 -27.77 -8.76 -9.39
CA LYS A 576 -27.85 -8.64 -7.93
C LYS A 576 -29.19 -8.04 -7.49
N SER A 577 -29.64 -6.98 -8.14
CA SER A 577 -30.93 -6.34 -7.85
C SER A 577 -32.10 -7.31 -8.02
N GLN A 578 -32.07 -8.16 -9.05
CA GLN A 578 -33.09 -9.17 -9.27
C GLN A 578 -33.06 -10.28 -8.21
N ILE A 579 -31.87 -10.73 -7.80
CA ILE A 579 -31.70 -11.71 -6.72
C ILE A 579 -32.20 -11.12 -5.39
N ASP A 580 -31.79 -9.90 -5.04
CA ASP A 580 -32.20 -9.21 -3.82
C ASP A 580 -33.71 -8.99 -3.77
N SER A 581 -34.33 -8.67 -4.91
CA SER A 581 -35.80 -8.55 -5.01
C SER A 581 -36.51 -9.88 -4.73
N MET A 582 -35.93 -11.01 -5.15
CA MET A 582 -36.46 -12.34 -4.85
C MET A 582 -36.28 -12.71 -3.37
N ILE A 583 -35.11 -12.39 -2.78
CA ILE A 583 -34.85 -12.58 -1.35
C ILE A 583 -35.85 -11.77 -0.52
N ALA A 584 -36.06 -10.49 -0.87
CA ALA A 584 -37.05 -9.63 -0.23
C ALA A 584 -38.46 -10.21 -0.34
N ALA A 585 -38.84 -10.74 -1.51
CA ALA A 585 -40.14 -11.40 -1.69
C ALA A 585 -40.31 -12.64 -0.79
N ILE A 586 -39.26 -13.44 -0.55
CA ILE A 586 -39.28 -14.54 0.42
C ILE A 586 -39.41 -14.00 1.86
N ASP A 587 -38.73 -12.92 2.18
CA ASP A 587 -38.76 -12.30 3.52
C ASP A 587 -40.08 -11.59 3.84
N ASP A 588 -40.78 -11.10 2.83
CA ASP A 588 -42.11 -10.49 2.93
C ASP A 588 -43.26 -11.50 2.84
N PHE A 589 -42.94 -12.77 2.56
CA PHE A 589 -43.88 -13.88 2.53
C PHE A 589 -44.32 -14.26 3.95
N LYS A 590 -45.51 -13.80 4.36
CA LYS A 590 -45.98 -13.85 5.75
C LYS A 590 -47.36 -14.51 5.88
N TYR A 591 -47.56 -15.14 7.03
CA TYR A 591 -48.84 -15.65 7.50
C TYR A 591 -49.11 -15.09 8.90
N GLY A 592 -50.14 -14.24 9.02
CA GLY A 592 -50.28 -13.31 10.13
C GLY A 592 -49.09 -12.35 10.16
N ASP A 593 -48.51 -12.16 11.35
CA ASP A 593 -47.31 -11.34 11.53
C ASP A 593 -46.00 -12.13 11.38
N GLN A 594 -46.07 -13.45 11.16
CA GLN A 594 -44.89 -14.33 11.10
C GLN A 594 -44.48 -14.63 9.65
N LYS A 595 -43.17 -14.66 9.38
CA LYS A 595 -42.65 -15.08 8.07
C LYS A 595 -42.88 -16.57 7.88
N VAL A 596 -43.38 -16.98 6.72
CA VAL A 596 -43.68 -18.38 6.41
C VAL A 596 -42.47 -19.29 6.58
N LYS A 597 -41.28 -18.81 6.20
CA LYS A 597 -40.02 -19.54 6.36
C LYS A 597 -39.65 -19.84 7.82
N ASP A 598 -40.17 -19.07 8.78
CA ASP A 598 -39.87 -19.20 10.22
C ASP A 598 -40.92 -20.05 10.97
N ILE A 599 -41.97 -20.52 10.28
CA ILE A 599 -43.03 -21.39 10.82
C ILE A 599 -42.70 -22.84 10.47
N SER A 600 -42.18 -23.60 11.43
CA SER A 600 -41.77 -25.00 11.23
C SER A 600 -42.63 -26.01 11.99
N THR A 601 -43.52 -25.55 12.87
CA THR A 601 -44.37 -26.40 13.71
C THR A 601 -45.84 -26.03 13.60
N TYR A 602 -46.71 -27.01 13.92
CA TYR A 602 -48.15 -26.78 13.96
C TYR A 602 -48.55 -25.70 14.98
N ASP A 603 -47.93 -25.66 16.16
CA ASP A 603 -48.28 -24.68 17.19
C ASP A 603 -47.95 -23.25 16.76
N GLN A 604 -46.81 -23.03 16.09
CA GLN A 604 -46.47 -21.74 15.49
C GLN A 604 -47.48 -21.35 14.40
N PHE A 605 -47.84 -22.28 13.53
CA PHE A 605 -48.85 -22.07 12.49
C PHE A 605 -50.22 -21.70 13.08
N LYS A 606 -50.67 -22.42 14.11
CA LYS A 606 -51.93 -22.16 14.82
C LYS A 606 -51.90 -20.80 15.51
N ASN A 607 -50.81 -20.47 16.20
CA ASN A 607 -50.65 -19.19 16.89
C ASN A 607 -50.67 -18.02 15.89
N ALA A 608 -49.99 -18.14 14.75
CA ALA A 608 -50.00 -17.13 13.69
C ALA A 608 -51.42 -16.87 13.14
N GLY A 609 -52.24 -17.92 13.01
CA GLY A 609 -53.64 -17.79 12.56
C GLY A 609 -54.60 -17.26 13.64
N SER A 610 -54.25 -17.37 14.92
CA SER A 610 -55.15 -17.05 16.05
C SER A 610 -55.54 -15.57 16.15
N MET A 611 -54.83 -14.67 15.47
CA MET A 611 -55.15 -13.24 15.40
C MET A 611 -56.50 -12.97 14.72
N VAL A 612 -56.87 -13.80 13.75
CA VAL A 612 -58.11 -13.65 12.98
C VAL A 612 -59.07 -14.81 13.23
N ILE A 613 -58.55 -16.02 13.43
CA ILE A 613 -59.37 -17.22 13.59
C ILE A 613 -59.82 -17.34 15.04
N THR A 614 -61.14 -17.28 15.28
CA THR A 614 -61.71 -17.45 16.62
C THR A 614 -62.60 -18.70 16.72
N GLU A 615 -62.55 -19.35 17.87
CA GLU A 615 -63.39 -20.52 18.17
C GLU A 615 -64.88 -20.17 18.14
N SER A 616 -65.25 -18.97 18.60
CA SER A 616 -66.64 -18.48 18.58
C SER A 616 -67.21 -18.41 17.17
N GLU A 617 -66.42 -17.98 16.18
CA GLU A 617 -66.86 -17.94 14.80
C GLU A 617 -66.98 -19.34 14.20
N ILE A 618 -66.03 -20.25 14.48
CA ILE A 618 -66.11 -21.63 13.99
C ILE A 618 -67.38 -22.32 14.52
N ASN A 619 -67.66 -22.18 15.82
CA ASN A 619 -68.84 -22.78 16.47
C ASN A 619 -70.19 -22.26 15.96
N LYS A 620 -70.24 -21.17 15.18
CA LYS A 620 -71.48 -20.69 14.54
C LYS A 620 -71.78 -21.41 13.23
N ARG A 621 -70.83 -22.17 12.68
CA ARG A 621 -70.85 -22.70 11.31
C ARG A 621 -70.88 -24.23 11.36
N THR A 622 -71.92 -24.82 10.79
CA THR A 622 -72.13 -26.29 10.85
C THR A 622 -72.08 -26.97 9.49
N THR A 623 -72.12 -26.20 8.40
CA THR A 623 -72.09 -26.72 7.04
C THR A 623 -70.70 -26.66 6.41
N ASN A 624 -70.42 -27.58 5.47
CA ASN A 624 -69.15 -27.61 4.74
C ASN A 624 -68.89 -26.33 3.92
N SER A 625 -69.97 -25.69 3.40
CA SER A 625 -69.87 -24.46 2.61
C SER A 625 -69.47 -23.27 3.47
N GLU A 626 -70.13 -23.05 4.61
CA GLU A 626 -69.86 -21.91 5.50
C GLU A 626 -68.44 -21.97 6.08
N LEU A 627 -67.98 -23.17 6.46
CA LEU A 627 -66.63 -23.39 6.97
C LEU A 627 -65.57 -23.15 5.89
N SER A 628 -65.82 -23.61 4.66
CA SER A 628 -64.91 -23.38 3.53
C SER A 628 -64.80 -21.89 3.18
N SER A 629 -65.93 -21.17 3.11
CA SER A 629 -65.93 -19.73 2.86
C SER A 629 -65.23 -18.94 3.97
N TYR A 630 -65.43 -19.33 5.23
CA TYR A 630 -64.73 -18.72 6.35
C TYR A 630 -63.21 -18.97 6.26
N ALA A 631 -62.79 -20.20 6.00
CA ALA A 631 -61.37 -20.54 5.84
C ALA A 631 -60.68 -19.78 4.69
N ASP A 632 -61.36 -19.59 3.56
CA ASP A 632 -60.83 -18.81 2.43
C ASP A 632 -60.74 -17.31 2.77
N SER A 633 -61.73 -16.77 3.48
CA SER A 633 -61.72 -15.36 3.91
C SER A 633 -60.62 -15.07 4.94
N THR A 634 -60.43 -15.96 5.93
CA THR A 634 -59.39 -15.81 6.94
C THR A 634 -58.01 -15.99 6.35
N PHE A 635 -57.83 -16.98 5.45
CA PHE A 635 -56.59 -17.14 4.70
C PHE A 635 -56.22 -15.88 3.93
N SER A 636 -57.19 -15.30 3.19
CA SER A 636 -56.96 -14.08 2.43
C SER A 636 -56.53 -12.94 3.37
N SER A 637 -57.16 -12.76 4.53
CA SER A 637 -56.75 -11.71 5.49
C SER A 637 -55.40 -11.96 6.18
N LEU A 638 -55.00 -13.22 6.37
CA LEU A 638 -53.80 -13.60 7.11
C LEU A 638 -52.56 -13.67 6.22
N PHE A 639 -52.72 -14.02 4.94
CA PHE A 639 -51.59 -14.28 4.06
C PHE A 639 -51.14 -13.02 3.31
N SER A 640 -49.84 -12.72 3.32
CA SER A 640 -49.24 -11.62 2.56
C SER A 640 -48.10 -12.15 1.67
N PRO A 641 -48.04 -11.78 0.37
CA PRO A 641 -48.86 -10.79 -0.34
C PRO A 641 -50.28 -11.25 -0.69
N GLN A 642 -51.17 -10.27 -0.88
CA GLN A 642 -52.59 -10.44 -1.25
C GLN A 642 -52.74 -10.68 -2.77
N GLY A 643 -53.54 -11.67 -3.19
CA GLY A 643 -53.75 -12.00 -4.60
C GLY A 643 -54.13 -13.47 -4.81
N THR A 644 -54.37 -13.92 -6.06
CA THR A 644 -54.69 -15.34 -6.33
C THR A 644 -53.65 -16.08 -7.17
N GLY A 645 -52.63 -15.38 -7.68
CA GLY A 645 -51.58 -15.95 -8.52
C GLY A 645 -50.18 -15.47 -8.14
N THR A 646 -49.38 -15.12 -9.14
CA THR A 646 -48.03 -14.54 -8.98
C THR A 646 -48.04 -13.05 -8.64
N GLU A 647 -49.23 -12.45 -8.54
CA GLU A 647 -49.46 -11.06 -8.17
C GLU A 647 -48.86 -10.78 -6.79
N GLY A 648 -47.92 -9.84 -6.72
CA GLY A 648 -47.17 -9.53 -5.49
C GLY A 648 -45.93 -10.40 -5.22
N LEU A 649 -45.66 -11.42 -6.05
CA LEU A 649 -44.38 -12.14 -6.07
C LEU A 649 -43.38 -11.42 -6.98
N ALA A 650 -42.07 -11.54 -6.71
CA ALA A 650 -41.03 -10.89 -7.51
C ALA A 650 -41.09 -11.32 -9.00
N SER A 651 -41.14 -10.32 -9.89
CA SER A 651 -41.03 -10.54 -11.34
C SER A 651 -39.61 -10.89 -11.73
N VAL A 652 -39.43 -11.86 -12.63
CA VAL A 652 -38.13 -12.16 -13.24
C VAL A 652 -38.11 -11.49 -14.60
N ASN A 653 -37.20 -10.54 -14.75
CA ASN A 653 -36.89 -9.91 -16.01
C ASN A 653 -36.06 -10.90 -16.85
N SER A 654 -36.60 -11.28 -18.00
CA SER A 654 -35.96 -12.20 -18.94
C SER A 654 -35.02 -11.49 -19.93
N ASN A 655 -34.85 -10.17 -19.82
CA ASN A 655 -33.91 -9.43 -20.65
C ASN A 655 -32.48 -9.92 -20.42
N ASP A 656 -31.70 -9.86 -21.49
CA ASP A 656 -30.30 -10.24 -21.48
C ASP A 656 -29.46 -9.44 -20.50
N ASP A 657 -29.87 -8.25 -20.04
CA ASP A 657 -29.14 -7.49 -19.00
C ASP A 657 -29.45 -7.94 -17.57
N HIS A 658 -30.50 -8.75 -17.36
CA HIS A 658 -30.91 -9.25 -16.04
C HIS A 658 -30.78 -10.77 -15.87
N ASN A 659 -30.54 -11.52 -16.94
CA ASN A 659 -30.30 -12.96 -16.90
C ASN A 659 -29.12 -13.35 -15.98
N LEU A 660 -29.33 -14.34 -15.11
CA LEU A 660 -28.32 -14.78 -14.14
C LEU A 660 -27.16 -15.57 -14.77
N LEU A 661 -27.32 -16.04 -16.01
CA LEU A 661 -26.27 -16.81 -16.69
C LEU A 661 -25.17 -15.89 -17.21
N LEU A 662 -23.97 -16.01 -16.63
CA LEU A 662 -22.74 -15.37 -17.11
C LEU A 662 -21.92 -16.29 -18.03
N ASP A 663 -22.07 -17.62 -17.89
CA ASP A 663 -21.42 -18.62 -18.73
C ASP A 663 -22.46 -19.60 -19.31
N VAL A 664 -22.44 -19.76 -20.63
CA VAL A 664 -22.83 -21.02 -21.25
C VAL A 664 -21.87 -21.27 -22.39
N ALA A 665 -20.95 -22.22 -22.22
CA ALA A 665 -20.25 -22.84 -23.33
C ALA A 665 -21.27 -23.26 -24.39
N ASN A 666 -21.37 -22.48 -25.48
CA ASN A 666 -22.25 -22.67 -26.65
C ASN A 666 -23.69 -22.11 -26.62
N SER A 667 -24.11 -21.24 -25.68
CA SER A 667 -25.40 -20.54 -25.86
C SER A 667 -25.26 -19.35 -26.79
N LYS A 668 -25.73 -19.49 -28.04
CA LYS A 668 -25.86 -18.38 -29.00
C LYS A 668 -27.00 -17.39 -28.65
N THR A 669 -27.60 -17.50 -27.47
CA THR A 669 -28.88 -16.86 -27.15
C THR A 669 -28.83 -15.82 -26.03
N VAL A 670 -27.68 -15.62 -25.36
CA VAL A 670 -27.51 -14.63 -24.29
C VAL A 670 -26.30 -13.75 -24.60
N ALA A 671 -26.47 -12.43 -24.59
CA ALA A 671 -25.37 -11.48 -24.68
C ALA A 671 -24.48 -11.54 -23.42
N ILE A 672 -23.24 -12.02 -23.56
CA ILE A 672 -22.24 -12.07 -22.47
C ILE A 672 -21.33 -10.85 -22.61
N PRO A 673 -20.99 -10.13 -21.52
CA PRO A 673 -20.02 -9.05 -21.56
C PRO A 673 -18.69 -9.51 -22.17
N GLY A 674 -18.17 -8.75 -23.14
CA GLY A 674 -16.97 -9.13 -23.90
C GLY A 674 -15.75 -9.40 -23.02
N VAL A 675 -15.57 -8.61 -21.95
CA VAL A 675 -14.49 -8.78 -20.97
C VAL A 675 -14.54 -10.14 -20.26
N TYR A 676 -15.73 -10.64 -19.94
CA TYR A 676 -15.89 -11.93 -19.27
C TYR A 676 -15.61 -13.10 -20.22
N GLN A 677 -15.98 -12.95 -21.51
CA GLN A 677 -15.61 -13.93 -22.54
C GLN A 677 -14.09 -13.99 -22.74
N PHE A 678 -13.45 -12.82 -22.81
CA PHE A 678 -12.00 -12.71 -22.89
C PHE A 678 -11.31 -13.38 -21.69
N TRP A 679 -11.71 -13.04 -20.46
CA TRP A 679 -11.16 -13.66 -19.25
C TRP A 679 -11.30 -15.18 -19.27
N ARG A 680 -12.45 -15.69 -19.71
CA ARG A 680 -12.67 -17.13 -19.83
C ARG A 680 -11.77 -17.78 -20.87
N GLU A 681 -11.59 -17.17 -22.04
CA GLU A 681 -10.75 -17.73 -23.10
C GLU A 681 -9.27 -17.73 -22.73
N GLN A 682 -8.81 -16.65 -22.09
CA GLN A 682 -7.42 -16.48 -21.64
C GLN A 682 -7.12 -17.34 -20.40
N PHE A 683 -7.91 -17.23 -19.33
CA PHE A 683 -7.57 -17.78 -18.02
C PHE A 683 -8.09 -19.20 -17.74
N LYS A 684 -8.82 -19.84 -18.67
CA LYS A 684 -9.37 -21.21 -18.48
C LYS A 684 -8.34 -22.28 -18.09
N SER A 685 -7.08 -22.08 -18.45
CA SER A 685 -5.99 -23.05 -18.22
C SER A 685 -4.95 -22.53 -17.23
N ALA A 686 -5.24 -21.41 -16.55
CA ALA A 686 -4.32 -20.81 -15.59
C ALA A 686 -4.12 -21.69 -14.35
N SER A 687 -2.86 -21.84 -13.93
CA SER A 687 -2.47 -22.56 -12.72
C SER A 687 -2.04 -21.58 -11.63
N GLU A 688 -2.66 -21.63 -10.46
CA GLU A 688 -2.24 -20.83 -9.29
C GLU A 688 -0.82 -21.18 -8.84
N ASP A 689 -0.43 -22.45 -8.95
CA ASP A 689 0.88 -22.90 -8.51
C ASP A 689 1.99 -22.28 -9.37
N GLU A 690 1.74 -22.08 -10.67
CA GLU A 690 2.68 -21.42 -11.58
C GLU A 690 2.74 -19.90 -11.33
N ILE A 691 1.62 -19.26 -10.99
CA ILE A 691 1.60 -17.82 -10.62
C ILE A 691 2.38 -17.60 -9.32
N LYS A 692 2.12 -18.41 -8.29
CA LYS A 692 2.85 -18.35 -7.00
C LYS A 692 4.34 -18.62 -7.20
N LYS A 693 4.68 -19.59 -8.05
CA LYS A 693 6.08 -19.87 -8.40
C LYS A 693 6.74 -18.65 -9.05
N TYR A 694 6.08 -17.98 -9.99
CA TYR A 694 6.58 -16.73 -10.57
C TYR A 694 6.80 -15.65 -9.51
N ASP A 695 5.82 -15.42 -8.62
CA ASP A 695 5.91 -14.42 -7.56
C ASP A 695 7.09 -14.70 -6.61
N ASP A 696 7.28 -15.97 -6.20
CA ASP A 696 8.40 -16.40 -5.37
C ASP A 696 9.75 -16.21 -6.07
N GLU A 697 9.83 -16.52 -7.37
CA GLU A 697 11.05 -16.35 -8.15
C GLU A 697 11.38 -14.87 -8.39
N LYS A 698 10.38 -14.05 -8.71
CA LYS A 698 10.49 -12.58 -8.83
C LYS A 698 10.96 -11.98 -7.51
N GLY A 699 10.36 -12.38 -6.39
CA GLY A 699 10.76 -11.93 -5.05
C GLY A 699 12.23 -12.23 -4.74
N LYS A 700 12.69 -13.47 -5.00
CA LYS A 700 14.11 -13.84 -4.83
C LYS A 700 15.05 -13.03 -5.72
N ALA A 701 14.65 -12.77 -6.97
CA ALA A 701 15.42 -11.95 -7.89
C ALA A 701 15.53 -10.50 -7.39
N THR A 702 14.42 -9.89 -6.97
CA THR A 702 14.38 -8.54 -6.40
C THR A 702 15.25 -8.42 -5.15
N ASP A 703 15.12 -9.34 -4.19
CA ASP A 703 15.96 -9.37 -2.98
C ASP A 703 17.44 -9.44 -3.32
N SER A 704 17.80 -10.21 -4.35
CA SER A 704 19.18 -10.32 -4.81
C SER A 704 19.64 -9.04 -5.51
N GLN A 705 18.78 -8.38 -6.29
CA GLN A 705 19.08 -7.09 -6.92
C GLN A 705 19.36 -6.02 -5.86
N GLU A 706 18.52 -5.92 -4.84
CA GLU A 706 18.69 -4.92 -3.77
C GLU A 706 20.01 -5.13 -3.01
N LYS A 707 20.32 -6.36 -2.60
CA LYS A 707 21.59 -6.68 -1.93
C LYS A 707 22.80 -6.35 -2.82
N THR A 708 22.76 -6.71 -4.09
CA THR A 708 23.84 -6.43 -5.05
C THR A 708 24.01 -4.93 -5.28
N LYS A 709 22.90 -4.18 -5.41
CA LYS A 709 22.90 -2.72 -5.55
C LYS A 709 23.49 -2.04 -4.32
N GLU A 710 23.05 -2.40 -3.12
CA GLU A 710 23.56 -1.82 -1.88
C GLU A 710 25.05 -2.10 -1.69
N ASN A 711 25.50 -3.33 -1.96
CA ASN A 711 26.93 -3.66 -1.91
C ASN A 711 27.77 -2.90 -2.95
N ALA A 712 27.19 -2.61 -4.12
CA ALA A 712 27.88 -1.87 -5.17
C ALA A 712 28.06 -0.38 -4.81
N LYS A 713 27.09 0.21 -4.11
CA LYS A 713 27.11 1.61 -3.66
C LYS A 713 27.92 1.83 -2.39
N ASN A 714 27.95 0.85 -1.49
CA ASN A 714 28.59 0.98 -0.18
C ASN A 714 30.02 0.43 -0.21
N ARG A 715 31.00 1.32 -0.33
CA ARG A 715 32.43 1.00 -0.38
C ARG A 715 33.17 1.67 0.76
N LYS A 716 34.23 1.03 1.21
CA LYS A 716 35.09 1.58 2.26
C LYS A 716 36.33 2.23 1.66
N ASN A 717 36.92 3.16 2.40
CA ASN A 717 38.27 3.62 2.08
C ASN A 717 39.23 2.41 2.12
N PRO A 718 40.00 2.15 1.04
CA PRO A 718 41.06 1.15 1.05
C PRO A 718 42.11 1.39 2.16
N HIS A 719 42.22 2.63 2.64
CA HIS A 719 43.05 3.04 3.77
C HIS A 719 42.19 3.37 5.00
N GLU A 720 41.71 2.33 5.69
CA GLU A 720 40.83 2.49 6.88
C GLU A 720 41.49 3.26 8.04
N ASP A 721 42.83 3.37 8.06
CA ASP A 721 43.62 4.12 9.06
C ASP A 721 43.81 5.60 8.70
N ALA A 722 43.32 6.06 7.54
CA ALA A 722 43.38 7.47 7.14
C ALA A 722 42.53 8.37 8.05
N GLU A 723 43.01 9.59 8.29
CA GLU A 723 42.32 10.57 9.12
C GLU A 723 41.09 11.14 8.40
N ASN A 724 40.07 11.50 9.17
CA ASN A 724 38.92 12.23 8.66
C ASN A 724 39.25 13.72 8.53
N ILE A 725 38.70 14.38 7.52
CA ILE A 725 38.87 15.83 7.32
C ILE A 725 37.79 16.57 8.11
N ALA A 726 38.21 17.43 9.04
CA ALA A 726 37.31 18.35 9.73
C ALA A 726 36.91 19.48 8.78
N ARG A 727 35.61 19.75 8.67
CA ARG A 727 35.08 20.87 7.88
C ARG A 727 35.21 22.17 8.68
N GLU A 728 36.35 22.84 8.58
CA GLU A 728 36.66 24.07 9.34
C GLU A 728 36.45 25.35 8.52
N ILE A 729 36.70 25.29 7.21
CA ILE A 729 36.71 26.43 6.28
C ILE A 729 35.43 26.47 5.44
N ASP A 730 34.94 25.33 4.95
CA ASP A 730 33.67 25.27 4.22
C ASP A 730 32.46 25.55 5.13
N THR A 731 31.95 26.77 5.09
CA THR A 731 30.75 27.21 5.81
C THR A 731 29.47 27.11 4.97
N ILE A 732 29.58 26.78 3.68
CA ILE A 732 28.48 26.81 2.70
C ILE A 732 27.63 25.54 2.77
N ASN A 733 28.20 24.41 3.21
CA ASN A 733 27.50 23.16 3.51
C ASN A 733 26.66 22.56 2.35
N LYS A 734 27.03 22.82 1.09
CA LYS A 734 26.33 22.27 -0.08
C LYS A 734 27.03 21.05 -0.66
N THR A 735 26.32 19.94 -0.86
CA THR A 735 26.90 18.69 -1.37
C THR A 735 26.64 18.51 -2.86
N PHE A 736 27.55 17.81 -3.55
CA PHE A 736 27.35 17.42 -4.94
C PHE A 736 26.32 16.28 -5.04
N GLY A 737 25.37 16.34 -5.99
CA GLY A 737 24.52 15.17 -6.31
C GLY A 737 23.01 15.23 -6.17
N ASN A 738 22.32 16.31 -6.50
CA ASN A 738 20.85 16.28 -6.56
C ASN A 738 20.34 15.46 -7.77
N THR A 739 19.08 14.99 -7.69
CA THR A 739 18.40 13.99 -8.55
C THR A 739 18.40 14.24 -10.08
N THR A 740 18.86 15.41 -10.54
CA THR A 740 18.99 15.79 -11.96
C THR A 740 20.43 15.69 -12.50
N PHE A 741 21.36 15.10 -11.75
CA PHE A 741 22.79 15.09 -12.11
C PHE A 741 23.10 14.39 -13.45
N PHE A 742 22.38 13.33 -13.82
CA PHE A 742 22.57 12.66 -15.12
C PHE A 742 22.45 13.64 -16.29
N ASN A 743 21.49 14.57 -16.24
CA ASN A 743 21.30 15.57 -17.29
C ASN A 743 22.48 16.55 -17.35
N SER A 744 23.05 16.92 -16.20
CA SER A 744 24.27 17.74 -16.13
C SER A 744 25.47 17.01 -16.70
N PHE A 745 25.63 15.71 -16.41
CA PHE A 745 26.66 14.84 -16.98
C PHE A 745 26.55 14.79 -18.51
N VAL A 746 25.36 14.48 -19.05
CA VAL A 746 25.12 14.46 -20.49
C VAL A 746 25.33 15.85 -21.11
N SER A 747 24.89 16.92 -20.45
CA SER A 747 25.08 18.30 -20.93
C SER A 747 26.56 18.67 -21.00
N LEU A 748 27.37 18.23 -20.03
CA LEU A 748 28.82 18.41 -20.09
C LEU A 748 29.42 17.65 -21.28
N LEU A 749 29.02 16.40 -21.51
CA LEU A 749 29.47 15.63 -22.68
C LEU A 749 29.09 16.33 -23.99
N LYS A 750 27.88 16.88 -24.11
CA LYS A 750 27.43 17.70 -25.25
C LYS A 750 28.32 18.95 -25.43
N ASN A 751 28.63 19.66 -24.35
CA ASN A 751 29.45 20.87 -24.40
C ASN A 751 30.92 20.56 -24.77
N LEU A 752 31.50 19.49 -24.25
CA LEU A 752 32.88 19.06 -24.52
C LEU A 752 33.06 18.56 -25.96
N THR A 753 32.09 17.79 -26.48
CA THR A 753 32.10 17.32 -27.88
C THR A 753 31.75 18.43 -28.87
N GLY A 754 30.94 19.41 -28.46
CA GLY A 754 30.54 20.58 -29.25
C GLY A 754 31.54 21.74 -29.30
N GLY A 755 32.62 21.69 -28.50
CA GLY A 755 33.74 22.62 -28.59
C GLY A 755 33.59 23.97 -27.87
N ASN A 756 32.65 24.10 -26.92
CA ASN A 756 32.38 25.37 -26.23
C ASN A 756 33.23 25.52 -24.94
N PHE A 757 34.51 25.86 -25.09
CA PHE A 757 35.51 25.82 -23.99
C PHE A 757 35.72 27.13 -23.22
N GLU A 758 35.29 28.27 -23.74
CA GLU A 758 35.59 29.59 -23.15
C GLU A 758 35.02 29.72 -21.72
N ASN A 759 33.86 29.11 -21.45
CA ASN A 759 33.18 29.17 -20.16
C ASN A 759 33.66 28.12 -19.14
N ILE A 760 34.46 27.13 -19.55
CA ILE A 760 34.86 25.99 -18.69
C ILE A 760 36.35 26.03 -18.35
N ARG A 761 37.17 26.80 -19.07
CA ARG A 761 38.64 26.85 -18.92
C ARG A 761 39.11 26.98 -17.47
N ASP A 762 38.62 27.97 -16.73
CA ASP A 762 39.12 28.23 -15.37
C ASP A 762 38.68 27.13 -14.38
N ASN A 763 37.48 26.58 -14.59
CA ASN A 763 36.98 25.44 -13.81
C ASN A 763 37.74 24.16 -14.17
N LEU A 764 38.18 24.01 -15.42
CA LEU A 764 39.03 22.92 -15.88
C LEU A 764 40.41 23.00 -15.23
N TYR A 765 41.02 24.19 -15.14
CA TYR A 765 42.31 24.38 -14.45
C TYR A 765 42.23 23.98 -12.97
N LEU A 766 41.18 24.43 -12.29
CA LEU A 766 40.92 24.07 -10.89
C LEU A 766 40.68 22.56 -10.73
N SER A 767 39.89 21.96 -11.62
CA SER A 767 39.59 20.52 -11.56
C SER A 767 40.84 19.67 -11.82
N THR A 768 41.64 20.02 -12.82
CA THR A 768 42.91 19.33 -13.11
C THR A 768 43.90 19.50 -11.96
N TYR A 769 43.99 20.69 -11.35
CA TYR A 769 44.82 20.86 -10.15
C TYR A 769 44.39 19.91 -9.03
N ILE A 770 43.09 19.88 -8.72
CA ILE A 770 42.53 19.02 -7.66
C ILE A 770 42.82 17.54 -7.96
N MET A 771 42.57 17.09 -9.19
CA MET A 771 42.81 15.70 -9.61
C MET A 771 44.27 15.26 -9.51
N GLU A 772 45.21 16.14 -9.85
CA GLU A 772 46.64 15.80 -9.92
C GLU A 772 47.37 16.03 -8.59
N MET A 773 46.82 16.82 -7.67
CA MET A 773 47.47 17.17 -6.39
C MET A 773 46.97 16.34 -5.21
N LEU A 774 45.82 15.66 -5.34
CA LEU A 774 45.12 15.01 -4.24
C LEU A 774 44.75 13.56 -4.57
N SER A 775 44.51 12.78 -3.53
CA SER A 775 44.24 11.34 -3.62
C SER A 775 42.75 10.99 -3.66
N TYR A 776 42.43 9.82 -4.20
CA TYR A 776 41.07 9.29 -4.37
C TYR A 776 41.05 7.78 -4.14
N SER A 777 39.85 7.20 -3.98
CA SER A 777 39.68 5.81 -3.51
C SER A 777 40.48 4.77 -4.29
N THR A 778 40.51 4.85 -5.62
CA THR A 778 41.15 3.84 -6.49
C THR A 778 42.58 4.18 -6.90
N ILE A 779 43.20 5.22 -6.32
CA ILE A 779 44.50 5.77 -6.78
C ILE A 779 45.62 4.73 -6.86
N ASP A 780 45.72 3.84 -5.85
CA ASP A 780 46.74 2.81 -5.83
C ASP A 780 46.53 1.77 -6.95
N ASN A 781 45.29 1.36 -7.20
CA ASN A 781 44.98 0.34 -8.19
C ASN A 781 45.12 0.89 -9.62
N GLU A 782 44.60 2.09 -9.88
CA GLU A 782 44.76 2.76 -11.18
C GLU A 782 46.22 3.09 -11.48
N GLY A 783 46.97 3.53 -10.48
CA GLY A 783 48.38 3.85 -10.65
C GLY A 783 49.26 2.63 -10.91
N ARG A 784 49.00 1.51 -10.22
CA ARG A 784 49.69 0.23 -10.48
C ARG A 784 49.32 -0.34 -11.85
N TYR A 785 48.07 -0.16 -12.28
CA TYR A 785 47.65 -0.50 -13.64
C TYR A 785 48.47 0.27 -14.68
N ASP A 786 48.66 1.58 -14.50
CA ASP A 786 49.41 2.40 -15.46
C ASP A 786 50.90 2.04 -15.48
N ILE A 787 51.50 1.72 -14.34
CA ILE A 787 52.88 1.21 -14.29
C ILE A 787 53.02 -0.10 -15.09
N LEU A 788 52.07 -1.02 -14.98
CA LEU A 788 52.08 -2.26 -15.76
C LEU A 788 51.99 -1.97 -17.25
N LYS A 789 51.08 -1.08 -17.64
CA LYS A 789 50.89 -0.66 -19.04
C LYS A 789 52.16 -0.02 -19.62
N ASP A 790 52.81 0.86 -18.86
CA ASP A 790 54.05 1.55 -19.29
C ASP A 790 55.26 0.60 -19.38
N GLN A 791 55.22 -0.52 -18.66
CA GLN A 791 56.20 -1.61 -18.80
C GLN A 791 55.93 -2.53 -20.01
N GLY A 792 54.88 -2.27 -20.79
CA GLY A 792 54.48 -3.08 -21.93
C GLY A 792 53.76 -4.38 -21.57
N PHE A 793 53.22 -4.49 -20.35
CA PHE A 793 52.36 -5.61 -19.97
C PHE A 793 51.02 -5.51 -20.71
N ASP A 794 50.52 -6.63 -21.22
CA ASP A 794 49.20 -6.71 -21.83
C ASP A 794 48.11 -6.69 -20.76
N VAL A 795 47.66 -5.48 -20.43
CA VAL A 795 46.65 -5.22 -19.40
C VAL A 795 45.29 -5.86 -19.70
N SER A 796 44.99 -6.24 -20.95
CA SER A 796 43.75 -6.96 -21.30
C SER A 796 43.67 -8.36 -20.67
N THR A 797 44.81 -8.91 -20.25
CA THR A 797 44.90 -10.21 -19.56
C THR A 797 44.62 -10.12 -18.06
N LEU A 798 44.39 -8.92 -17.51
CA LEU A 798 44.07 -8.74 -16.10
C LEU A 798 42.65 -9.25 -15.80
N THR A 799 42.56 -10.03 -14.74
CA THR A 799 41.31 -10.61 -14.21
C THR A 799 41.28 -10.44 -12.70
N LYS A 800 40.11 -10.62 -12.09
CA LYS A 800 39.98 -10.60 -10.63
C LYS A 800 40.97 -11.55 -9.93
N GLU A 801 41.27 -12.71 -10.52
CA GLU A 801 42.14 -13.71 -9.90
C GLU A 801 43.63 -13.35 -9.94
N ASN A 802 44.10 -12.65 -10.98
CA ASN A 802 45.53 -12.38 -11.16
C ASN A 802 45.95 -10.94 -10.80
N MET A 803 44.99 -10.04 -10.61
CA MET A 803 45.25 -8.61 -10.41
C MET A 803 46.18 -8.35 -9.24
N ASP A 804 45.90 -8.92 -8.06
CA ASP A 804 46.65 -8.63 -6.84
C ASP A 804 48.13 -9.04 -6.97
N ASP A 805 48.41 -10.22 -7.54
CA ASP A 805 49.78 -10.69 -7.79
C ASP A 805 50.53 -9.76 -8.76
N LYS A 806 49.85 -9.28 -9.81
CA LYS A 806 50.45 -8.35 -10.78
C LYS A 806 50.67 -6.97 -10.19
N TYR A 807 49.72 -6.45 -9.44
CA TYR A 807 49.83 -5.16 -8.76
C TYR A 807 50.94 -5.17 -7.69
N ASN A 808 51.08 -6.28 -6.95
CA ASN A 808 52.17 -6.47 -5.99
C ASN A 808 53.56 -6.47 -6.67
N SER A 809 53.66 -6.93 -7.92
CA SER A 809 54.95 -6.95 -8.65
C SER A 809 55.51 -5.56 -9.00
N VAL A 810 54.67 -4.51 -8.95
CA VAL A 810 55.06 -3.12 -9.25
C VAL A 810 55.04 -2.23 -8.01
N ASN A 811 54.83 -2.79 -6.82
CA ASN A 811 54.68 -2.02 -5.59
C ASN A 811 55.93 -1.22 -5.20
N ASP A 812 57.13 -1.74 -5.52
CA ASP A 812 58.39 -1.01 -5.27
C ASP A 812 58.49 0.27 -6.10
N LYS A 813 57.99 0.25 -7.35
CA LYS A 813 57.95 1.44 -8.21
C LYS A 813 56.86 2.42 -7.78
N TRP A 814 55.71 1.91 -7.33
CA TRP A 814 54.61 2.75 -6.81
C TRP A 814 55.02 3.55 -5.57
N ASN A 815 55.85 2.96 -4.71
CA ASN A 815 56.33 3.58 -3.47
C ASN A 815 57.71 4.26 -3.61
N SER A 816 58.17 4.51 -4.84
CA SER A 816 59.49 5.10 -5.10
C SER A 816 59.51 6.62 -4.85
N ASP A 817 60.52 7.09 -4.13
CA ASP A 817 60.78 8.52 -3.92
C ASP A 817 61.74 9.11 -4.99
N GLU A 818 62.18 8.32 -5.97
CA GLU A 818 63.13 8.77 -7.00
C GLU A 818 62.52 9.82 -7.93
N TYR A 819 63.22 10.93 -8.19
CA TYR A 819 62.72 12.03 -9.03
C TYR A 819 62.36 11.65 -10.49
N LYS A 820 62.85 10.51 -10.97
CA LYS A 820 62.60 10.02 -12.34
C LYS A 820 61.28 9.26 -12.47
N ASP A 821 60.77 8.73 -11.36
CA ASP A 821 59.49 8.05 -11.32
C ASP A 821 58.40 9.12 -11.14
N TYR A 822 57.47 9.19 -12.09
CA TYR A 822 56.39 10.19 -12.09
C TYR A 822 55.08 9.65 -11.51
N PHE A 823 54.98 8.35 -11.26
CA PHE A 823 53.78 7.70 -10.72
C PHE A 823 53.59 8.05 -9.24
N ASN A 824 52.34 8.18 -8.80
CA ASN A 824 51.96 8.53 -7.42
C ASN A 824 52.53 9.86 -6.88
N LYS A 825 52.64 10.87 -7.75
CA LYS A 825 53.19 12.18 -7.36
C LYS A 825 52.32 13.33 -7.82
N SER A 826 52.29 14.37 -6.99
CA SER A 826 51.66 15.64 -7.28
C SER A 826 52.38 16.42 -8.38
N LEU A 827 51.76 17.50 -8.88
CA LEU A 827 52.39 18.43 -9.85
C LEU A 827 53.67 19.11 -9.31
N THR A 828 53.87 19.10 -7.99
CA THR A 828 55.08 19.56 -7.29
C THR A 828 56.09 18.44 -7.03
N ASN A 829 55.89 17.26 -7.62
CA ASN A 829 56.73 16.07 -7.50
C ASN A 829 56.81 15.52 -6.06
N LYS A 830 55.74 15.69 -5.28
CA LYS A 830 55.61 15.13 -3.93
C LYS A 830 54.78 13.85 -3.96
N ARG A 831 55.22 12.82 -3.23
CA ARG A 831 54.52 11.53 -3.19
C ARG A 831 53.20 11.65 -2.44
N LEU A 832 52.13 11.15 -3.05
CA LEU A 832 50.84 11.01 -2.39
C LEU A 832 50.84 9.72 -1.58
N CYS A 833 50.72 9.83 -0.26
CA CYS A 833 50.71 8.68 0.63
C CYS A 833 50.13 9.06 1.99
N LYS A 834 49.75 8.05 2.78
CA LYS A 834 49.18 8.23 4.12
C LYS A 834 50.04 9.04 5.10
N GLU A 835 51.35 9.11 4.89
CA GLU A 835 52.25 9.91 5.73
C GLU A 835 52.12 11.42 5.46
N ASN A 836 51.78 11.80 4.22
CA ASN A 836 51.73 13.20 3.79
C ASN A 836 50.30 13.72 3.62
N ASN A 837 49.36 12.81 3.32
CA ASN A 837 47.94 13.10 3.09
C ASN A 837 47.12 12.61 4.30
N ALA A 838 46.28 13.47 4.85
CA ALA A 838 45.44 13.19 6.00
C ALA A 838 44.41 12.11 5.66
N ALA A 839 43.60 12.35 4.62
CA ALA A 839 42.56 11.44 4.16
C ALA A 839 42.96 10.69 2.89
N TYR A 840 44.17 10.11 2.87
CA TYR A 840 44.67 9.37 1.71
C TYR A 840 43.63 8.36 1.18
N GLY A 841 43.27 8.49 -0.09
CA GLY A 841 42.23 7.67 -0.73
C GLY A 841 40.80 8.21 -0.62
N CYS A 842 40.58 9.45 -0.17
CA CYS A 842 39.24 10.03 0.00
C CYS A 842 39.17 11.56 -0.24
N GLU A 843 40.30 12.22 -0.52
CA GLU A 843 40.36 13.70 -0.57
C GLU A 843 39.49 14.27 -1.67
N LEU A 844 39.44 13.64 -2.85
CA LEU A 844 38.58 14.08 -3.95
C LEU A 844 37.09 13.90 -3.65
N GLU A 845 36.72 12.77 -3.07
CA GLU A 845 35.35 12.47 -2.65
C GLU A 845 34.89 13.45 -1.57
N TYR A 846 35.77 13.80 -0.61
CA TYR A 846 35.50 14.85 0.36
C TYR A 846 35.26 16.20 -0.31
N ILE A 847 36.06 16.60 -1.32
CA ILE A 847 35.83 17.87 -2.03
C ILE A 847 34.43 17.91 -2.67
N LEU A 848 33.95 16.79 -3.21
CA LEU A 848 32.62 16.68 -3.82
C LEU A 848 31.49 16.71 -2.79
N TYR A 849 31.59 15.91 -1.72
CA TYR A 849 30.46 15.66 -0.80
C TYR A 849 30.63 16.28 0.58
N GLY A 850 31.86 16.33 1.08
CA GLY A 850 32.28 17.04 2.29
C GLY A 850 31.80 16.42 3.61
N TYR A 851 31.29 15.20 3.63
CA TYR A 851 30.97 14.52 4.89
C TYR A 851 32.24 14.37 5.74
N GLU A 852 32.12 14.46 7.06
CA GLU A 852 33.29 14.29 7.93
C GLU A 852 33.79 12.85 7.94
N ASN A 853 32.90 11.87 7.71
CA ASN A 853 33.28 10.47 7.62
C ASN A 853 33.76 10.12 6.20
N ASN A 854 34.99 9.62 6.07
CA ASN A 854 35.57 9.24 4.79
C ASN A 854 34.72 8.20 4.02
N ASN A 855 34.15 7.20 4.70
CA ASN A 855 33.33 6.18 4.03
C ASN A 855 32.02 6.77 3.48
N GLU A 856 31.44 7.78 4.13
CA GLU A 856 30.23 8.44 3.63
C GLU A 856 30.49 9.20 2.31
N ASN A 857 31.65 9.85 2.19
CA ASN A 857 32.06 10.49 0.94
C ASN A 857 32.26 9.46 -0.20
N ILE A 858 32.93 8.34 0.10
CA ILE A 858 33.16 7.26 -0.86
C ILE A 858 31.82 6.62 -1.27
N ASN A 859 30.93 6.34 -0.32
CA ASN A 859 29.59 5.81 -0.62
C ASN A 859 28.79 6.75 -1.53
N ALA A 860 28.89 8.07 -1.32
CA ALA A 860 28.24 9.06 -2.18
C ALA A 860 28.84 9.05 -3.60
N ALA A 861 30.16 8.93 -3.73
CA ALA A 861 30.85 8.81 -5.03
C ALA A 861 30.40 7.58 -5.81
N TYR A 862 30.52 6.40 -5.20
CA TYR A 862 30.09 5.14 -5.80
C TYR A 862 28.59 5.11 -6.07
N GLY A 863 27.77 5.71 -5.19
CA GLY A 863 26.33 5.85 -5.39
C GLY A 863 25.96 6.58 -6.67
N GLN A 864 26.66 7.69 -6.97
CA GLN A 864 26.41 8.49 -8.18
C GLN A 864 26.96 7.85 -9.45
N ILE A 865 28.13 7.24 -9.38
CA ILE A 865 28.69 6.47 -10.49
C ILE A 865 27.77 5.30 -10.82
N TYR A 866 27.29 4.59 -9.81
CA TYR A 866 26.32 3.51 -9.96
C TYR A 866 25.04 4.00 -10.65
N GLU A 867 24.50 5.15 -10.28
CA GLU A 867 23.28 5.68 -10.87
C GLU A 867 23.45 6.04 -12.36
N ILE A 868 24.54 6.71 -12.73
CA ILE A 868 24.84 6.99 -14.14
C ILE A 868 24.98 5.68 -14.90
N ARG A 869 25.78 4.75 -14.38
CA ARG A 869 26.03 3.46 -15.03
C ARG A 869 24.76 2.63 -15.14
N TYR A 870 23.92 2.61 -14.12
CA TYR A 870 22.64 1.91 -14.13
C TYR A 870 21.73 2.45 -15.22
N VAL A 871 21.57 3.78 -15.35
CA VAL A 871 20.72 4.37 -16.39
C VAL A 871 21.25 4.03 -17.79
N LEU A 872 22.56 4.18 -18.02
CA LEU A 872 23.17 3.87 -19.33
C LEU A 872 23.06 2.38 -19.68
N ASN A 873 23.36 1.50 -18.72
CA ASN A 873 23.24 0.06 -18.87
C ASN A 873 21.77 -0.34 -19.08
N LEU A 874 20.80 0.27 -18.38
CA LEU A 874 19.37 -0.03 -18.52
C LEU A 874 18.89 0.29 -19.94
N VAL A 875 19.18 1.50 -20.44
CA VAL A 875 18.81 1.90 -21.80
C VAL A 875 19.46 0.98 -22.84
N SER A 876 20.74 0.63 -22.66
CA SER A 876 21.43 -0.35 -23.49
C SER A 876 20.77 -1.74 -23.45
N ALA A 877 20.41 -2.24 -22.27
CA ALA A 877 19.78 -3.54 -22.11
C ALA A 877 18.42 -3.62 -22.80
N PHE A 878 17.60 -2.56 -22.73
CA PHE A 878 16.35 -2.49 -23.49
C PHE A 878 16.60 -2.50 -25.01
N GLN A 879 17.63 -1.80 -25.49
CA GLN A 879 17.98 -1.78 -26.91
C GLN A 879 18.52 -3.12 -27.43
N TYR A 880 19.30 -3.85 -26.62
CA TYR A 880 20.05 -5.02 -27.08
C TYR A 880 19.52 -6.36 -26.58
N PHE A 881 18.69 -6.42 -25.53
CA PHE A 881 18.16 -7.69 -25.00
C PHE A 881 16.63 -7.83 -25.12
N TRP A 882 15.88 -6.77 -25.45
CA TRP A 882 14.41 -6.84 -25.50
C TRP A 882 13.87 -7.68 -26.66
N ASN A 883 14.41 -7.48 -27.87
CA ASN A 883 13.92 -8.09 -29.13
C ASN A 883 15.06 -8.39 -30.15
N LYS A 884 16.31 -8.57 -29.71
CA LYS A 884 17.45 -8.89 -30.60
C LYS A 884 17.84 -10.37 -30.52
N GLY A 885 18.33 -10.93 -31.62
CA GLY A 885 18.76 -12.34 -31.74
C GLY A 885 20.18 -12.59 -31.23
N ASN A 886 20.43 -12.34 -29.94
CA ASN A 886 21.62 -12.76 -29.22
C ASN A 886 21.25 -13.74 -28.10
N LEU A 887 22.23 -14.45 -27.51
CA LEU A 887 21.95 -15.55 -26.57
C LEU A 887 21.18 -15.06 -25.35
N THR A 888 21.56 -13.89 -24.81
CA THR A 888 20.90 -13.28 -23.65
C THR A 888 19.47 -12.87 -23.95
N GLY A 889 19.22 -12.17 -25.06
CA GLY A 889 17.89 -11.75 -25.48
C GLY A 889 16.98 -12.93 -25.84
N ASP A 890 17.52 -13.95 -26.50
CA ASP A 890 16.80 -15.18 -26.82
C ASP A 890 16.42 -15.96 -25.54
N ALA A 891 17.31 -16.01 -24.54
CA ALA A 891 17.01 -16.60 -23.24
C ALA A 891 15.90 -15.83 -22.49
N ILE A 892 15.99 -14.49 -22.44
CA ILE A 892 14.95 -13.63 -21.84
C ILE A 892 13.60 -13.86 -22.51
N ARG A 893 13.57 -13.89 -23.85
CA ARG A 893 12.35 -14.18 -24.62
C ARG A 893 11.82 -15.58 -24.34
N ALA A 894 12.68 -16.59 -24.27
CA ALA A 894 12.29 -17.97 -24.01
C ALA A 894 11.71 -18.16 -22.60
N ILE A 895 12.30 -17.52 -21.58
CA ILE A 895 11.79 -17.54 -20.20
C ILE A 895 10.46 -16.80 -20.13
N ALA A 896 10.37 -15.59 -20.70
CA ALA A 896 9.13 -14.82 -20.71
C ALA A 896 7.97 -15.56 -21.40
N LEU A 897 8.23 -16.23 -22.53
CA LEU A 897 7.24 -17.07 -23.20
C LEU A 897 6.84 -18.28 -22.37
N ALA A 898 7.79 -18.97 -21.73
CA ALA A 898 7.52 -20.15 -20.93
C ALA A 898 6.63 -19.80 -19.71
N ILE A 899 6.97 -18.74 -18.98
CA ILE A 899 6.23 -18.28 -17.81
C ILE A 899 4.86 -17.73 -18.21
N SER A 900 4.78 -16.89 -19.25
CA SER A 900 3.49 -16.36 -19.70
C SER A 900 2.57 -17.47 -20.20
N THR A 901 3.11 -18.50 -20.88
CA THR A 901 2.32 -19.68 -21.27
C THR A 901 1.86 -20.49 -20.06
N ALA A 902 2.74 -20.75 -19.08
CA ALA A 902 2.41 -21.49 -17.87
C ALA A 902 1.34 -20.77 -17.02
N THR A 903 1.36 -19.43 -17.01
CA THR A 903 0.38 -18.59 -16.34
C THR A 903 -0.82 -18.22 -17.22
N SER A 904 -0.92 -18.76 -18.45
CA SER A 904 -1.98 -18.45 -19.41
C SER A 904 -2.17 -16.95 -19.68
N GLY A 905 -1.08 -16.19 -19.76
CA GLY A 905 -1.09 -14.77 -20.08
C GLY A 905 -1.38 -13.83 -18.91
N ILE A 906 -1.61 -14.35 -17.70
CA ILE A 906 -1.83 -13.52 -16.50
C ILE A 906 -0.61 -12.68 -16.19
N VAL A 907 0.57 -13.27 -16.34
CA VAL A 907 1.83 -12.53 -16.29
C VAL A 907 2.24 -12.23 -17.74
N PRO A 908 2.20 -10.96 -18.17
CA PRO A 908 2.52 -10.61 -19.55
C PRO A 908 3.99 -10.85 -19.90
N ILE A 909 4.25 -11.21 -21.16
CA ILE A 909 5.60 -11.41 -21.68
C ILE A 909 6.47 -10.16 -21.46
N VAL A 910 5.90 -8.97 -21.71
CA VAL A 910 6.60 -7.68 -21.59
C VAL A 910 7.04 -7.40 -20.15
N ALA A 911 6.19 -7.68 -19.16
CA ALA A 911 6.52 -7.51 -17.74
C ALA A 911 7.68 -8.42 -17.32
N ILE A 912 7.66 -9.70 -17.74
CA ILE A 912 8.73 -10.65 -17.41
C ILE A 912 10.07 -10.22 -18.04
N LYS A 913 10.05 -9.76 -19.30
CA LYS A 913 11.24 -9.22 -19.95
C LYS A 913 11.81 -8.02 -19.20
N ALA A 914 10.97 -7.09 -18.77
CA ALA A 914 11.38 -5.91 -18.01
C ALA A 914 12.06 -6.31 -16.68
N VAL A 915 11.51 -7.28 -15.96
CA VAL A 915 12.11 -7.83 -14.72
C VAL A 915 13.48 -8.44 -15.00
N LEU A 916 13.61 -9.28 -16.03
CA LEU A 916 14.88 -9.93 -16.38
C LEU A 916 15.94 -8.94 -16.88
N ILE A 917 15.54 -7.90 -17.60
CA ILE A 917 16.41 -6.82 -18.05
C ILE A 917 16.89 -5.97 -16.86
N ALA A 918 16.00 -5.62 -15.94
CA ALA A 918 16.39 -4.95 -14.70
C ALA A 918 17.37 -5.82 -13.89
N LEU A 919 17.14 -7.14 -13.85
CA LEU A 919 18.01 -8.09 -13.17
C LEU A 919 19.43 -8.07 -13.72
N ILE A 920 19.60 -8.32 -15.01
CA ILE A 920 20.94 -8.32 -15.64
C ILE A 920 21.60 -6.93 -15.54
N THR A 921 20.82 -5.85 -15.63
CA THR A 921 21.33 -4.47 -15.51
C THR A 921 21.93 -4.19 -14.13
N VAL A 922 21.25 -4.60 -13.05
CA VAL A 922 21.76 -4.40 -11.69
C VAL A 922 23.08 -5.15 -11.48
N PHE A 923 23.13 -6.41 -11.90
CA PHE A 923 24.32 -7.24 -11.75
C PHE A 923 25.49 -6.77 -12.61
N GLU A 924 25.25 -6.38 -13.86
CA GLU A 924 26.29 -5.80 -14.71
C GLU A 924 26.82 -4.50 -14.13
N THR A 925 25.93 -3.61 -13.67
CA THR A 925 26.33 -2.32 -13.09
C THR A 925 27.14 -2.53 -11.81
N ALA A 926 26.76 -3.49 -10.97
CA ALA A 926 27.55 -3.85 -9.80
C ALA A 926 28.92 -4.45 -10.16
N ASN A 927 28.98 -5.24 -11.24
CA ASN A 927 30.23 -5.77 -11.75
C ASN A 927 31.12 -4.68 -12.36
N ASP A 928 30.52 -3.68 -13.02
CA ASP A 928 31.21 -2.45 -13.45
C ASP A 928 31.82 -1.72 -12.26
N MET A 929 31.11 -1.61 -11.13
CA MET A 929 31.68 -1.00 -9.91
C MET A 929 32.88 -1.79 -9.38
N ASN A 930 32.83 -3.12 -9.40
CA ASN A 930 33.97 -3.97 -9.01
C ASN A 930 35.18 -3.76 -9.93
N ARG A 931 34.95 -3.58 -11.23
CA ARG A 931 36.01 -3.27 -12.21
C ARG A 931 36.63 -1.89 -11.95
N LEU A 932 35.80 -0.89 -11.63
CA LEU A 932 36.27 0.44 -11.29
C LEU A 932 37.11 0.44 -10.00
N GLU A 933 36.67 -0.28 -8.97
CA GLU A 933 37.42 -0.47 -7.72
C GLU A 933 38.78 -1.15 -7.95
N ALA A 934 38.84 -2.09 -8.90
CA ALA A 934 40.07 -2.74 -9.37
C ALA A 934 40.99 -1.83 -10.22
N GLY A 935 40.56 -0.60 -10.54
CA GLY A 935 41.30 0.34 -11.39
C GLY A 935 41.18 0.06 -12.89
N PHE A 936 40.30 -0.85 -13.30
CA PHE A 936 40.06 -1.14 -14.72
C PHE A 936 39.16 -0.08 -15.36
N SER A 937 39.34 0.13 -16.66
CA SER A 937 38.44 0.96 -17.44
C SER A 937 37.16 0.21 -17.81
N VAL A 938 36.03 0.93 -17.78
CA VAL A 938 34.71 0.40 -18.10
C VAL A 938 34.09 1.20 -19.24
N GLU A 939 33.51 0.49 -20.20
CA GLU A 939 32.86 1.00 -21.40
C GLU A 939 31.80 2.05 -21.02
N LEU A 940 31.85 3.28 -21.57
CA LEU A 940 30.88 4.33 -21.21
C LEU A 940 29.43 3.91 -21.55
N TYR A 941 29.23 3.33 -22.74
CA TYR A 941 27.97 2.75 -23.17
C TYR A 941 28.23 1.41 -23.86
N LYS A 942 27.42 0.41 -23.54
CA LYS A 942 27.57 -0.94 -24.09
C LYS A 942 26.72 -1.09 -25.35
N THR A 943 27.36 -1.32 -26.49
CA THR A 943 26.68 -1.42 -27.81
C THR A 943 26.55 -2.85 -28.33
N ASP A 944 27.15 -3.83 -27.64
CA ASP A 944 27.08 -5.25 -27.99
C ASP A 944 26.85 -6.07 -26.71
N ALA A 945 26.09 -7.16 -26.83
CA ALA A 945 25.89 -8.14 -25.76
C ALA A 945 27.23 -8.66 -25.20
N LYS A 946 28.26 -8.81 -26.04
CA LYS A 946 29.60 -9.25 -25.63
C LYS A 946 30.38 -8.23 -24.79
N MET A 947 29.90 -7.00 -24.66
CA MET A 947 30.47 -6.02 -23.74
C MET A 947 29.95 -6.19 -22.30
N TRP A 948 28.89 -6.98 -22.11
CA TRP A 948 28.26 -7.21 -20.82
C TRP A 948 28.86 -8.43 -20.14
N GLN A 949 29.67 -8.25 -19.10
CA GLN A 949 30.43 -9.35 -18.49
C GLN A 949 29.56 -10.43 -17.85
N VAL A 950 28.39 -10.07 -17.33
CA VAL A 950 27.45 -11.03 -16.74
C VAL A 950 26.44 -11.59 -17.75
N SER A 951 26.50 -11.17 -19.02
CA SER A 951 25.64 -11.70 -20.07
C SER A 951 25.99 -13.14 -20.44
N LEU A 952 25.04 -13.83 -21.08
CA LEU A 952 25.26 -15.18 -21.60
C LEU A 952 26.15 -15.20 -22.84
N ASP A 953 26.31 -14.04 -23.49
CA ASP A 953 27.13 -13.85 -24.69
C ASP A 953 28.62 -13.58 -24.35
N PHE A 954 28.94 -13.31 -23.08
CA PHE A 954 30.30 -13.01 -22.64
C PHE A 954 31.12 -14.28 -22.33
N GLY A 955 32.29 -14.37 -22.97
CA GLY A 955 33.20 -15.52 -22.86
C GLY A 955 32.65 -16.74 -23.58
N GLU A 956 32.77 -17.91 -22.96
CA GLU A 956 32.10 -19.13 -23.45
C GLU A 956 30.59 -18.99 -23.22
N GLY A 957 29.82 -19.15 -24.31
CA GLY A 957 28.36 -19.03 -24.30
C GLY A 957 27.74 -19.98 -23.28
N THR A 958 26.88 -19.44 -22.40
CA THR A 958 26.23 -20.23 -21.35
C THR A 958 24.77 -20.45 -21.72
N GLU A 959 24.40 -21.70 -22.00
CA GLU A 959 23.00 -22.05 -22.25
C GLU A 959 22.24 -22.25 -20.94
N ILE A 960 21.03 -21.68 -20.87
CA ILE A 960 20.12 -21.89 -19.74
C ILE A 960 19.20 -23.08 -20.07
N GLY A 961 19.38 -24.19 -19.35
CA GLY A 961 18.60 -25.41 -19.55
C GLY A 961 17.15 -25.34 -19.07
N ASP A 962 16.91 -24.70 -17.92
CA ASP A 962 15.57 -24.55 -17.34
C ASP A 962 15.05 -23.10 -17.50
N LYS A 963 13.86 -22.93 -18.08
CA LYS A 963 13.31 -21.64 -18.52
C LYS A 963 12.58 -20.94 -17.38
N SER A 964 13.32 -20.56 -16.33
CA SER A 964 12.82 -19.88 -15.13
C SER A 964 13.65 -18.63 -14.78
N ILE A 965 13.10 -17.73 -13.97
CA ILE A 965 13.83 -16.53 -13.51
C ILE A 965 15.00 -16.96 -12.63
N SER A 966 14.79 -17.97 -11.76
CA SER A 966 15.83 -18.49 -10.88
C SER A 966 17.04 -19.05 -11.65
N SER A 967 16.81 -19.73 -12.77
CA SER A 967 17.90 -20.23 -13.61
C SER A 967 18.73 -19.11 -14.23
N MET A 968 18.07 -18.04 -14.70
CA MET A 968 18.78 -16.86 -15.20
C MET A 968 19.56 -16.14 -14.10
N LEU A 969 18.96 -15.98 -12.92
CA LEU A 969 19.65 -15.43 -11.75
C LEU A 969 20.91 -16.22 -11.41
N ASN A 970 20.83 -17.56 -11.36
CA ASN A 970 21.98 -18.42 -11.06
C ASN A 970 23.09 -18.30 -12.13
N ALA A 971 22.72 -18.24 -13.42
CA ALA A 971 23.68 -18.05 -14.50
C ALA A 971 24.43 -16.71 -14.37
N ILE A 972 23.69 -15.64 -14.09
CA ILE A 972 24.24 -14.30 -13.87
C ILE A 972 25.14 -14.30 -12.62
N GLN A 973 24.70 -14.87 -11.50
CA GLN A 973 25.46 -14.94 -10.25
C GLN A 973 26.76 -15.74 -10.39
N THR A 974 26.80 -16.76 -11.23
CA THR A 974 28.01 -17.55 -11.49
C THR A 974 29.09 -16.73 -12.22
N LYS A 975 28.67 -15.81 -13.09
CA LYS A 975 29.57 -14.87 -13.79
C LYS A 975 29.89 -13.64 -12.94
N PHE A 976 28.98 -13.23 -12.07
CA PHE A 976 29.16 -12.06 -11.19
C PHE A 976 30.39 -12.21 -10.28
N GLY A 977 31.23 -11.17 -10.23
CA GLY A 977 32.46 -11.15 -9.43
C GLY A 977 33.69 -11.71 -10.15
N ASN A 978 33.51 -12.50 -11.22
CA ASN A 978 34.60 -13.00 -12.07
C ASN A 978 34.87 -12.05 -13.25
N PHE A 979 35.21 -10.80 -12.93
CA PHE A 979 35.39 -9.75 -13.93
C PHE A 979 36.79 -9.73 -14.56
N THR A 980 36.87 -9.19 -15.77
CA THR A 980 38.11 -9.03 -16.54
C THR A 980 38.29 -7.60 -17.04
N ASN A 981 39.51 -7.25 -17.47
CA ASN A 981 39.74 -5.99 -18.16
C ASN A 981 39.37 -6.09 -19.65
N SER A 982 38.09 -5.88 -19.96
CA SER A 982 37.54 -6.02 -21.33
C SER A 982 37.64 -4.77 -22.20
N CYS A 983 38.05 -3.62 -21.65
CA CYS A 983 38.10 -2.36 -22.40
C CYS A 983 39.25 -1.48 -21.94
N GLU A 984 40.13 -1.08 -22.86
CA GLU A 984 41.27 -0.20 -22.58
C GLU A 984 40.95 1.30 -22.75
N ASN A 985 39.91 1.64 -23.54
CA ASN A 985 39.53 3.01 -23.88
C ASN A 985 38.24 3.48 -23.18
N GLY A 986 37.86 2.82 -22.09
CA GLY A 986 36.70 3.18 -21.26
C GLY A 986 37.01 4.28 -20.24
N LEU A 987 36.07 4.53 -19.34
CA LEU A 987 36.24 5.42 -18.20
C LEU A 987 36.63 4.62 -16.94
N ARG A 988 37.64 5.11 -16.22
CA ARG A 988 37.99 4.66 -14.87
C ARG A 988 37.28 5.49 -13.79
N TYR A 989 37.48 5.13 -12.53
CA TYR A 989 36.86 5.83 -11.40
C TYR A 989 37.38 7.27 -11.29
N SER A 990 38.69 7.48 -11.47
CA SER A 990 39.28 8.83 -11.56
C SER A 990 38.68 9.69 -12.67
N ASP A 991 38.37 9.09 -13.83
CA ASP A 991 37.74 9.82 -14.94
C ASP A 991 36.32 10.30 -14.55
N TYR A 992 35.55 9.49 -13.79
CA TYR A 992 34.25 9.92 -13.25
C TYR A 992 34.39 11.06 -12.26
N LEU A 993 35.32 10.97 -11.31
CA LEU A 993 35.55 12.04 -10.34
C LEU A 993 35.98 13.34 -11.03
N CYS A 994 36.81 13.26 -12.07
CA CYS A 994 37.20 14.42 -12.87
C CYS A 994 35.97 15.10 -13.48
N ILE A 995 35.07 14.33 -14.10
CA ILE A 995 33.81 14.83 -14.64
C ILE A 995 32.93 15.44 -13.54
N PHE A 996 32.85 14.77 -12.37
CA PHE A 996 32.06 15.23 -11.25
C PHE A 996 32.56 16.57 -10.71
N ILE A 997 33.87 16.73 -10.59
CA ILE A 997 34.49 17.99 -10.15
C ILE A 997 34.21 19.09 -11.16
N VAL A 998 34.38 18.84 -12.46
CA VAL A 998 34.07 19.83 -13.50
C VAL A 998 32.59 20.24 -13.48
N CYS A 999 31.68 19.29 -13.29
CA CYS A 999 30.25 19.57 -13.12
C CYS A 999 29.98 20.38 -11.84
N GLY A 1000 30.57 19.98 -10.72
CA GLY A 1000 30.39 20.64 -9.43
C GLY A 1000 30.88 22.08 -9.45
N MET A 1001 32.05 22.32 -10.05
CA MET A 1001 32.64 23.66 -10.21
C MET A 1001 31.82 24.58 -11.14
N GLN A 1002 31.03 24.03 -12.05
CA GLN A 1002 30.10 24.80 -12.89
C GLN A 1002 28.75 25.09 -12.21
N SER A 1003 28.45 24.37 -11.13
CA SER A 1003 27.21 24.53 -10.38
C SER A 1003 27.38 25.47 -9.18
N ASP A 1004 26.30 25.67 -8.43
CA ASP A 1004 26.23 26.57 -7.27
C ASP A 1004 26.99 26.06 -6.03
N ILE A 1005 27.67 24.91 -6.14
CA ILE A 1005 28.54 24.36 -5.10
C ILE A 1005 30.03 24.65 -5.34
N GLY A 1006 30.43 25.20 -6.50
CA GLY A 1006 31.84 25.37 -6.86
C GLY A 1006 32.65 26.17 -5.83
N GLU A 1007 32.03 27.15 -5.18
CA GLU A 1007 32.63 27.88 -4.06
C GLU A 1007 32.88 26.97 -2.85
N SER A 1008 31.87 26.18 -2.44
CA SER A 1008 31.99 25.21 -1.34
C SER A 1008 33.05 24.15 -1.61
N MET A 1009 33.14 23.64 -2.84
CA MET A 1009 34.21 22.71 -3.24
C MET A 1009 35.60 23.35 -3.17
N THR A 1010 35.71 24.62 -3.51
CA THR A 1010 36.97 25.36 -3.39
C THR A 1010 37.36 25.52 -1.92
N LEU A 1011 36.41 25.82 -1.03
CA LEU A 1011 36.65 25.87 0.41
C LEU A 1011 37.04 24.51 0.98
N ARG A 1012 36.42 23.41 0.53
CA ARG A 1012 36.81 22.04 0.93
C ARG A 1012 38.20 21.66 0.44
N CYS A 1013 38.61 22.15 -0.73
CA CYS A 1013 39.99 22.00 -1.16
C CYS A 1013 40.94 22.71 -0.18
N ALA A 1014 40.55 23.84 0.40
CA ALA A 1014 41.29 24.50 1.48
C ALA A 1014 41.33 23.61 2.74
N ASP A 1015 40.21 23.03 3.15
CA ASP A 1015 40.14 22.10 4.30
C ASP A 1015 41.12 20.92 4.14
N VAL A 1016 41.16 20.31 2.95
CA VAL A 1016 42.09 19.22 2.61
C VAL A 1016 43.54 19.70 2.71
N VAL A 1017 43.88 20.83 2.07
CA VAL A 1017 45.23 21.39 2.10
C VAL A 1017 45.64 21.69 3.54
N GLN A 1018 44.75 22.28 4.36
CA GLN A 1018 45.03 22.56 5.76
C GLN A 1018 45.29 21.27 6.56
N ALA A 1019 44.45 20.25 6.40
CA ALA A 1019 44.61 18.97 7.08
C ALA A 1019 45.94 18.29 6.71
N ASN A 1020 46.31 18.31 5.44
CA ASN A 1020 47.58 17.77 4.96
C ASN A 1020 48.78 18.58 5.47
N MET A 1021 48.68 19.91 5.47
CA MET A 1021 49.75 20.77 5.98
C MET A 1021 50.01 20.53 7.47
N ARG A 1022 48.96 20.37 8.30
CA ARG A 1022 49.10 19.99 9.72
C ARG A 1022 49.90 18.69 9.89
N LYS A 1023 49.70 17.74 8.97
CA LYS A 1023 50.40 16.45 8.98
C LYS A 1023 51.86 16.57 8.52
N ILE A 1024 52.10 17.33 7.46
CA ILE A 1024 53.44 17.58 6.88
C ILE A 1024 54.33 18.36 7.84
N THR A 1025 53.85 19.48 8.39
CA THR A 1025 54.61 20.35 9.31
C THR A 1025 54.65 19.81 10.73
N LYS A 1026 53.78 18.84 11.05
CA LYS A 1026 53.53 18.32 12.40
C LYS A 1026 53.05 19.39 13.39
N ASP A 1027 52.41 20.44 12.86
CA ASP A 1027 51.83 21.53 13.62
C ASP A 1027 50.29 21.41 13.57
N SER A 1028 49.69 20.99 14.68
CA SER A 1028 48.22 20.85 14.78
C SER A 1028 47.49 22.19 14.74
N ASP A 1029 48.17 23.30 15.05
CA ASP A 1029 47.58 24.64 15.11
C ASP A 1029 47.67 25.37 13.75
N TYR A 1030 48.24 24.75 12.73
CA TYR A 1030 48.35 25.31 11.38
C TYR A 1030 46.97 25.65 10.81
N LYS A 1031 46.81 26.90 10.34
CA LYS A 1031 45.56 27.40 9.75
C LYS A 1031 45.81 28.18 8.46
N LEU A 1032 45.04 27.87 7.41
CA LEU A 1032 45.09 28.64 6.16
C LEU A 1032 44.53 30.06 6.31
N GLU A 1033 43.73 30.32 7.34
CA GLU A 1033 43.28 31.67 7.67
C GLU A 1033 44.44 32.61 8.02
N ASN A 1034 45.53 32.08 8.60
CA ASN A 1034 46.73 32.83 8.96
C ASN A 1034 47.68 33.06 7.77
N SER A 1035 47.51 32.29 6.69
CA SER A 1035 48.24 32.46 5.43
C SER A 1035 47.65 33.62 4.62
N LYS A 1036 48.16 34.83 4.86
CA LYS A 1036 47.70 36.08 4.22
C LYS A 1036 48.34 36.25 2.84
N THR A 1037 47.58 36.78 1.89
CA THR A 1037 48.02 36.95 0.50
C THR A 1037 48.28 38.40 0.10
N TYR A 1038 47.56 39.38 0.69
CA TYR A 1038 47.72 40.81 0.41
C TYR A 1038 47.92 41.62 1.69
N PHE A 1039 48.84 42.58 1.62
CA PHE A 1039 49.16 43.52 2.68
C PHE A 1039 48.93 44.97 2.24
N GLU A 1040 48.38 45.76 3.16
CA GLU A 1040 48.15 47.18 3.00
C GLU A 1040 49.07 47.95 3.96
N LEU A 1041 49.82 48.91 3.40
CA LEU A 1041 50.55 49.92 4.17
C LEU A 1041 49.79 51.25 4.03
N ASP A 1042 49.37 51.80 5.17
CA ASP A 1042 48.74 53.12 5.28
C ASP A 1042 49.63 54.01 6.16
N SER A 1043 50.05 55.15 5.59
CA SER A 1043 50.97 56.08 6.25
C SER A 1043 50.59 57.52 5.95
N LYS A 1044 50.55 58.34 7.00
CA LYS A 1044 50.34 59.79 6.90
C LYS A 1044 51.66 60.53 7.08
N LEU A 1045 52.12 61.15 5.99
CA LEU A 1045 53.42 61.82 5.92
C LEU A 1045 53.26 63.33 5.82
N LYS A 1046 54.20 64.05 6.44
CA LYS A 1046 54.33 65.50 6.34
C LYS A 1046 55.70 65.88 5.78
N VAL A 1047 55.73 66.85 4.88
CA VAL A 1047 56.97 67.43 4.34
C VAL A 1047 57.18 68.79 4.97
N ASP A 1048 58.27 68.98 5.71
CA ASP A 1048 58.53 70.29 6.30
C ASP A 1048 58.89 71.33 5.21
N PRO A 1049 58.13 72.44 5.08
CA PRO A 1049 58.41 73.47 4.09
C PRO A 1049 59.73 74.18 4.42
N LEU A 1050 60.57 74.43 3.41
CA LEU A 1050 61.90 75.03 3.61
C LEU A 1050 61.85 76.54 3.70
N LEU A 1051 60.89 77.19 3.03
CA LEU A 1051 60.94 78.64 2.77
C LEU A 1051 59.71 79.42 3.27
N ILE A 1052 58.46 78.96 3.05
CA ILE A 1052 57.24 79.71 3.40
C ILE A 1052 56.12 78.76 3.91
N THR A 1053 55.46 79.13 5.01
CA THR A 1053 54.34 78.40 5.66
C THR A 1053 52.98 79.09 5.46
N LEU A 1054 52.63 79.53 4.24
CA LEU A 1054 51.37 80.23 3.99
C LEU A 1054 50.32 79.32 3.31
N PRO A 1055 49.08 79.23 3.83
CA PRO A 1055 48.02 78.38 3.29
C PRO A 1055 47.27 79.13 2.19
N LEU A 1056 47.88 79.29 1.01
CA LEU A 1056 47.29 80.10 -0.07
C LEU A 1056 46.58 79.29 -1.18
N TYR A 1057 46.59 77.94 -1.12
CA TYR A 1057 46.08 77.09 -2.22
C TYR A 1057 45.39 75.79 -1.77
N SER A 1058 44.53 75.82 -0.75
CA SER A 1058 43.67 74.65 -0.41
C SER A 1058 42.68 74.29 -1.52
N ASP A 1059 42.35 75.22 -2.43
CA ASP A 1059 41.18 75.12 -3.30
C ASP A 1059 41.49 74.86 -4.79
N TYR A 1060 42.75 74.65 -5.20
CA TYR A 1060 43.14 74.63 -6.62
C TYR A 1060 43.52 73.29 -7.23
N THR A 1061 43.33 72.18 -6.52
CA THR A 1061 43.57 70.85 -7.07
C THR A 1061 42.65 69.84 -6.39
N ASP A 1062 41.90 69.06 -7.18
CA ASP A 1062 41.14 67.87 -6.75
C ASP A 1062 42.04 66.73 -6.18
N LEU A 1063 43.31 67.03 -5.88
CA LEU A 1063 44.38 66.11 -5.50
C LEU A 1063 44.69 66.12 -3.99
N TYR A 1064 43.96 66.90 -3.18
CA TYR A 1064 44.14 66.98 -1.73
C TYR A 1064 42.85 66.61 -1.00
N ASP A 1065 42.98 65.87 0.09
CA ASP A 1065 41.88 65.56 0.99
C ASP A 1065 41.34 66.88 1.58
N SER A 1066 40.09 67.22 1.24
CA SER A 1066 39.37 68.44 1.63
C SER A 1066 39.27 68.70 3.15
N SER A 1067 39.81 67.79 3.96
CA SER A 1067 39.85 67.87 5.43
C SER A 1067 41.19 68.36 6.00
N SER A 1068 42.26 68.48 5.21
CA SER A 1068 43.57 68.92 5.71
C SER A 1068 43.76 70.43 5.53
N THR A 1069 44.04 71.13 6.63
CA THR A 1069 44.35 72.58 6.64
C THR A 1069 45.82 72.88 6.26
N ASP A 1070 46.58 71.88 5.76
CA ASP A 1070 48.02 71.96 5.52
C ASP A 1070 48.40 71.25 4.20
N TRP A 1071 48.91 71.98 3.20
CA TRP A 1071 49.29 71.47 1.86
C TRP A 1071 50.52 70.56 1.87
N CYS A 1072 51.21 70.51 3.01
CA CYS A 1072 52.43 69.75 3.25
C CYS A 1072 52.18 68.31 3.74
N THR A 1073 50.92 67.92 4.00
CA THR A 1073 50.57 66.61 4.55
C THR A 1073 49.77 65.79 3.54
N TYR A 1074 50.13 64.52 3.34
CA TYR A 1074 49.45 63.61 2.42
C TYR A 1074 49.45 62.18 2.96
N ASN A 1075 48.44 61.42 2.55
CA ASN A 1075 48.31 60.00 2.88
C ASN A 1075 48.84 59.14 1.73
N ILE A 1076 49.53 58.06 2.07
CA ILE A 1076 49.93 57.01 1.14
C ILE A 1076 49.25 55.72 1.56
N LYS A 1077 48.56 55.12 0.61
CA LYS A 1077 48.00 53.78 0.73
C LYS A 1077 48.55 52.92 -0.40
N THR A 1078 49.33 51.90 -0.03
CA THR A 1078 49.91 50.96 -0.99
C THR A 1078 49.51 49.55 -0.63
N ILE A 1079 49.06 48.78 -1.63
CA ILE A 1079 48.71 47.37 -1.47
C ILE A 1079 49.66 46.53 -2.34
N ARG A 1080 50.21 45.47 -1.74
CA ARG A 1080 51.02 44.47 -2.44
C ARG A 1080 50.59 43.08 -1.99
N GLY A 1081 50.63 42.13 -2.92
CA GLY A 1081 50.33 40.74 -2.65
C GLY A 1081 51.32 39.83 -3.36
N TYR A 1082 51.29 38.56 -2.94
CA TYR A 1082 52.14 37.48 -3.44
C TYR A 1082 51.91 37.10 -4.89
#